data_AF-A0A177T9B3-F1
#
_entry.id   AF-A0A177T9B3-F1
#
_cell.length_a   1.000
_cell.length_b   1.000
_cell.length_c   1.000
_cell.angle_alpha   90.00
_cell.angle_beta   90.00
_cell.angle_gamma   90.00
#
_symmetry.space_group_name_H-M   'P 1'
#
loop_
_entity.id
_entity.type
_entity.pdbx_description
1 polymer ?
#
loop_
_entity_poly.entity_id
_entity_poly.type
_entity_poly.pdbx_seq_one_letter_code
_entity_poly.pdbx_strand_id
1 'polypeptide(L)'
;MTSLLNAVFDKCKAARKPAFVAYTVAGHPTKDATVDIMLGLERGGADIIELGVPFSDPQADGPTIQAASTLALKHNTSYNDCLGFVKEARKRGLKAAVVLMGYFNPLLAYGEERAIADAAAAGANGFIVVDLPPDEAGEFAGYCNKHQVAFVPLVAPSTSDKRLSSIMQHAASWVYVVSKMGTTGSAKFDVTNIPPLLNRIRSYTPNPLCVGFNVASFEDFRLLAEAGAQGVVVGSAIVRTVEQAYDGAQGGSAAQIKAAAEAAEKLAAKITGKDQHYEFAAAIAGQSEEAKPNGEAAVADKPTAKTDAVPFGRFGSFGGAFVSEALVDAVNELDKIYEEAINDPKFWDELKGWYEYMGRPSTLYEATRLTEHAGGARIWLKREDLNHTGSHKINNAVGQLLIARRIGKTRIITETGAGQHGVATATACARFGMECVVYMGSEDVRRQSLNVFRMRMLGAKVIPVESGSKTLKDAVNEAMRDWVTNLENTHYLLGSVLGPHPFPKMIRDLQRVIGKEIKEQILEKAGKLPDAIVACVGGGSNAIGTFYDFIEEKNVRLIGVEAGGDGVDTDRHSATLTKGTIGVLHGARMYLLQTKEGQITETHSISAGLDYPGVGPEHSYLKEAQRAEYMAATDVQALSAFRLLTEKEGIIPALESAHAIYGGVELAKTMSKDKDIVITLSGRGDKDVQQIYELLSKEEWRNKLDWHLLE
;
A
#
# COMPACT_ATOMS: atom_id res chain seq x y z
N MET A 1 16.08 -13.20 -24.38
CA MET A 1 16.81 -12.12 -23.65
C MET A 1 17.24 -12.54 -22.25
N THR A 2 16.56 -13.49 -21.60
CA THR A 2 17.02 -14.21 -20.40
C THR A 2 18.41 -14.82 -20.55
N SER A 3 18.77 -15.27 -21.76
CA SER A 3 20.10 -15.80 -22.08
C SER A 3 21.24 -14.82 -21.83
N LEU A 4 21.01 -13.50 -21.94
CA LEU A 4 22.05 -12.50 -21.64
C LEU A 4 22.33 -12.42 -20.13
N LEU A 5 21.31 -12.49 -19.28
CA LEU A 5 21.48 -12.48 -17.83
C LEU A 5 22.27 -13.70 -17.35
N ASN A 6 21.94 -14.90 -17.87
CA ASN A 6 22.68 -16.11 -17.53
C ASN A 6 24.14 -16.03 -18.01
N ALA A 7 24.37 -15.54 -19.22
CA ALA A 7 25.72 -15.34 -19.77
C ALA A 7 26.55 -14.33 -18.96
N VAL A 8 25.93 -13.31 -18.36
CA VAL A 8 26.60 -12.38 -17.43
C VAL A 8 27.17 -13.14 -16.23
N PHE A 9 26.36 -13.97 -15.57
CA PHE A 9 26.82 -14.74 -14.42
C PHE A 9 27.86 -15.79 -14.78
N ASP A 10 27.72 -16.46 -15.93
CA ASP A 10 28.73 -17.41 -16.43
C ASP A 10 30.08 -16.72 -16.67
N LYS A 11 30.07 -15.53 -17.29
CA LYS A 11 31.27 -14.72 -17.52
C LYS A 11 31.91 -14.27 -16.20
N CYS A 12 31.11 -13.80 -15.24
CA CYS A 12 31.59 -13.38 -13.92
C CYS A 12 32.19 -14.57 -13.15
N LYS A 13 31.54 -15.74 -13.20
CA LYS A 13 32.05 -17.00 -12.64
C LYS A 13 33.39 -17.40 -13.27
N ALA A 14 33.50 -17.35 -14.61
CA ALA A 14 34.74 -17.64 -15.32
C ALA A 14 35.88 -16.67 -14.96
N ALA A 15 35.54 -15.39 -14.75
CA ALA A 15 36.46 -14.35 -14.31
C ALA A 15 36.70 -14.32 -12.79
N ARG A 16 36.12 -15.27 -12.03
CA ARG A 16 36.20 -15.35 -10.57
C ARG A 16 35.87 -14.04 -9.86
N LYS A 17 34.86 -13.31 -10.35
CA LYS A 17 34.35 -12.07 -9.74
C LYS A 17 32.85 -12.17 -9.49
N PRO A 18 32.31 -11.47 -8.48
CA PRO A 18 30.87 -11.26 -8.39
C PRO A 18 30.38 -10.38 -9.56
N ALA A 19 29.14 -10.57 -10.00
CA ALA A 19 28.49 -9.65 -10.92
C ALA A 19 28.19 -8.31 -10.22
N PHE A 20 28.43 -7.19 -10.90
CA PHE A 20 28.03 -5.88 -10.40
C PHE A 20 26.69 -5.45 -10.99
N VAL A 21 25.69 -5.27 -10.12
CA VAL A 21 24.36 -4.79 -10.47
C VAL A 21 24.21 -3.35 -10.01
N ALA A 22 24.16 -2.42 -10.97
CA ALA A 22 24.07 -0.99 -10.70
C ALA A 22 22.63 -0.49 -10.87
N TYR A 23 22.08 0.17 -9.85
CA TYR A 23 20.74 0.75 -9.91
C TYR A 23 20.78 2.26 -10.16
N THR A 24 19.89 2.74 -11.03
CA THR A 24 19.60 4.16 -11.25
C THR A 24 18.12 4.38 -11.53
N VAL A 25 17.59 5.57 -11.22
CA VAL A 25 16.18 5.92 -11.48
C VAL A 25 16.05 6.56 -12.86
N ALA A 26 15.15 6.06 -13.70
CA ALA A 26 14.86 6.66 -15.00
C ALA A 26 14.30 8.08 -14.82
N GLY A 27 14.78 9.05 -15.60
CA GLY A 27 14.32 10.44 -15.50
C GLY A 27 15.00 11.27 -14.42
N HIS A 28 15.94 10.69 -13.67
CA HIS A 28 16.71 11.34 -12.62
C HIS A 28 18.20 11.44 -13.00
N PRO A 29 18.86 12.59 -12.78
CA PRO A 29 18.31 13.85 -12.26
C PRO A 29 17.44 14.57 -13.30
N THR A 30 17.59 14.25 -14.59
CA THR A 30 16.71 14.68 -15.68
C THR A 30 16.49 13.54 -16.67
N LYS A 31 15.49 13.67 -17.55
CA LYS A 31 15.25 12.69 -18.63
C LYS A 31 16.48 12.47 -19.50
N ASP A 32 17.11 13.57 -19.95
CA ASP A 32 18.24 13.55 -20.88
C ASP A 32 19.50 12.91 -20.27
N ALA A 33 19.64 12.92 -18.95
CA ALA A 33 20.78 12.33 -18.26
C ALA A 33 20.75 10.79 -18.24
N THR A 34 19.57 10.18 -18.33
CA THR A 34 19.37 8.75 -18.03
C THR A 34 20.28 7.84 -18.86
N VAL A 35 20.32 8.06 -20.18
CA VAL A 35 21.10 7.20 -21.09
C VAL A 35 22.60 7.38 -20.87
N ASP A 36 23.06 8.61 -20.62
CA ASP A 36 24.47 8.90 -20.36
C ASP A 36 24.95 8.26 -19.05
N ILE A 37 24.09 8.29 -18.01
CA ILE A 37 24.35 7.59 -16.74
C ILE A 37 24.43 6.09 -16.96
N MET A 38 23.49 5.47 -17.69
CA MET A 38 23.52 4.03 -17.98
C MET A 38 24.83 3.62 -18.69
N LEU A 39 25.25 4.38 -19.70
CA LEU A 39 26.51 4.14 -20.40
C LEU A 39 27.74 4.38 -19.48
N GLY A 40 27.67 5.37 -18.59
CA GLY A 40 28.69 5.62 -17.57
C GLY A 40 28.84 4.44 -16.61
N LEU A 41 27.72 3.89 -16.12
CA LEU A 41 27.71 2.71 -15.25
C LEU A 41 28.35 1.50 -15.94
N GLU A 42 28.03 1.23 -17.21
CA GLU A 42 28.67 0.17 -17.98
C GLU A 42 30.18 0.39 -18.11
N ARG A 43 30.63 1.61 -18.47
CA ARG A 43 32.07 1.91 -18.55
C ARG A 43 32.77 1.74 -17.20
N GLY A 44 32.07 2.06 -16.11
CA GLY A 44 32.52 1.83 -14.74
C GLY A 44 32.55 0.36 -14.32
N GLY A 45 31.98 -0.55 -15.12
CA GLY A 45 32.05 -2.00 -14.88
C GLY A 45 30.75 -2.66 -14.45
N ALA A 46 29.60 -1.98 -14.57
CA ALA A 46 28.30 -2.62 -14.35
C ALA A 46 28.08 -3.76 -15.35
N ASP A 47 27.82 -4.95 -14.83
CA ASP A 47 27.48 -6.13 -15.64
C ASP A 47 25.96 -6.16 -15.92
N ILE A 48 25.17 -5.67 -14.96
CA ILE A 48 23.70 -5.50 -15.04
C ILE A 48 23.35 -4.07 -14.59
N ILE A 49 22.41 -3.44 -15.29
CA ILE A 49 21.82 -2.15 -14.91
C ILE A 49 20.36 -2.38 -14.53
N GLU A 50 20.02 -2.10 -13.28
CA GLU A 50 18.65 -1.97 -12.82
C GLU A 50 18.17 -0.55 -13.12
N LEU A 51 17.23 -0.42 -14.06
CA LEU A 51 16.62 0.86 -14.38
C LEU A 51 15.29 0.96 -13.62
N GLY A 52 15.28 1.81 -12.59
CA GLY A 52 14.12 2.11 -11.78
C GLY A 52 13.05 2.84 -12.58
N VAL A 53 11.86 2.22 -12.69
CA VAL A 53 10.64 2.85 -13.22
C VAL A 53 10.05 3.71 -12.09
N PRO A 54 9.94 5.04 -12.27
CA PRO A 54 9.47 5.92 -11.21
C PRO A 54 8.00 5.63 -10.87
N PHE A 55 7.71 5.64 -9.57
CA PHE A 55 6.38 5.42 -9.01
C PHE A 55 6.11 6.40 -7.87
N SER A 56 4.86 6.87 -7.75
CA SER A 56 4.46 7.91 -6.79
C SER A 56 4.26 7.40 -5.37
N ASP A 57 4.20 6.08 -5.18
CA ASP A 57 3.99 5.46 -3.87
C ASP A 57 4.93 4.26 -3.59
N PRO A 58 6.26 4.43 -3.66
CA PRO A 58 7.19 3.30 -3.64
C PRO A 58 7.47 2.80 -2.20
N GLN A 59 6.77 1.75 -1.79
CA GLN A 59 6.75 1.24 -0.41
C GLN A 59 8.08 0.66 0.10
N ALA A 60 8.87 0.02 -0.75
CA ALA A 60 10.13 -0.62 -0.35
C ALA A 60 11.35 0.31 -0.49
N ASP A 61 11.19 1.43 -1.18
CA ASP A 61 12.30 2.29 -1.57
C ASP A 61 12.76 3.16 -0.39
N GLY A 62 14.06 3.32 -0.23
CA GLY A 62 14.65 4.25 0.72
C GLY A 62 14.38 5.72 0.40
N PRO A 63 14.60 6.65 1.34
CA PRO A 63 14.34 8.08 1.15
C PRO A 63 15.06 8.68 -0.07
N THR A 64 16.28 8.24 -0.37
CA THR A 64 17.04 8.66 -1.57
C THR A 64 16.32 8.29 -2.86
N ILE A 65 15.86 7.04 -2.99
CA ILE A 65 15.24 6.56 -4.21
C ILE A 65 13.84 7.18 -4.36
N GLN A 66 13.10 7.35 -3.25
CA GLN A 66 11.84 8.09 -3.20
C GLN A 66 11.98 9.52 -3.72
N ALA A 67 13.01 10.26 -3.26
CA ALA A 67 13.26 11.62 -3.70
C ALA A 67 13.57 11.66 -5.21
N ALA A 68 14.43 10.75 -5.68
CA ALA A 68 14.75 10.64 -7.10
C ALA A 68 13.54 10.27 -7.98
N SER A 69 12.69 9.34 -7.52
CA SER A 69 11.43 8.96 -8.19
C SER A 69 10.48 10.16 -8.25
N THR A 70 10.32 10.89 -7.15
CA THR A 70 9.48 12.10 -7.08
C THR A 70 9.96 13.16 -8.07
N LEU A 71 11.27 13.37 -8.18
CA LEU A 71 11.85 14.31 -9.14
C LEU A 71 11.64 13.83 -10.59
N ALA A 72 11.85 12.54 -10.86
CA ALA A 72 11.60 11.95 -12.18
C ALA A 72 10.13 12.09 -12.62
N LEU A 73 9.18 11.92 -11.69
CA LEU A 73 7.75 12.13 -11.95
C LEU A 73 7.41 13.61 -12.20
N LYS A 74 8.05 14.55 -11.52
CA LYS A 74 7.93 15.99 -11.84
C LYS A 74 8.40 16.32 -13.25
N HIS A 75 9.33 15.54 -13.80
CA HIS A 75 9.75 15.61 -15.20
C HIS A 75 8.81 14.86 -16.16
N ASN A 76 7.65 14.38 -15.68
CA ASN A 76 6.68 13.55 -16.41
C ASN A 76 7.32 12.27 -16.97
N THR A 77 8.24 11.65 -16.23
CA THR A 77 8.85 10.37 -16.65
C THR A 77 7.87 9.23 -16.44
N SER A 78 7.50 8.59 -17.55
CA SER A 78 6.57 7.47 -17.61
C SER A 78 7.29 6.15 -17.90
N TYR A 79 6.56 5.03 -17.77
CA TYR A 79 7.06 3.73 -18.22
C TYR A 79 7.47 3.73 -19.71
N ASN A 80 6.73 4.43 -20.56
CA ASN A 80 7.05 4.56 -21.98
C ASN A 80 8.38 5.31 -22.21
N ASP A 81 8.68 6.33 -21.40
CA ASP A 81 9.99 6.99 -21.44
C ASP A 81 11.11 6.00 -21.05
N CYS A 82 10.89 5.15 -20.04
CA CYS A 82 11.85 4.11 -19.66
C CYS A 82 12.18 3.18 -20.84
N LEU A 83 11.17 2.74 -21.60
CA LEU A 83 11.38 1.95 -22.82
C LEU A 83 12.19 2.72 -23.88
N GLY A 84 11.92 4.03 -24.02
CA GLY A 84 12.68 4.92 -24.88
C GLY A 84 14.16 5.01 -24.48
N PHE A 85 14.45 5.15 -23.18
CA PHE A 85 15.82 5.20 -22.67
C PHE A 85 16.58 3.89 -22.94
N VAL A 86 15.93 2.74 -22.76
CA VAL A 86 16.57 1.44 -23.06
C VAL A 86 16.88 1.34 -24.56
N LYS A 87 15.93 1.70 -25.45
CA LYS A 87 16.14 1.70 -26.90
C LYS A 87 17.31 2.59 -27.31
N GLU A 88 17.36 3.82 -26.78
CA GLU A 88 18.42 4.77 -27.11
C GLU A 88 19.78 4.31 -26.55
N ALA A 89 19.82 3.76 -25.33
CA ALA A 89 21.05 3.19 -24.76
C ALA A 89 21.58 2.03 -25.61
N ARG A 90 20.70 1.12 -26.06
CA ARG A 90 21.07 0.02 -26.97
C ARG A 90 21.60 0.54 -28.30
N LYS A 91 20.95 1.55 -28.91
CA LYS A 91 21.42 2.20 -30.14
C LYS A 91 22.80 2.85 -29.97
N ARG A 92 23.08 3.39 -28.79
CA ARG A 92 24.39 3.98 -28.43
C ARG A 92 25.43 2.95 -27.96
N GLY A 93 25.11 1.66 -28.03
CA GLY A 93 26.07 0.57 -27.86
C GLY A 93 26.10 -0.05 -26.46
N LEU A 94 25.12 0.22 -25.59
CA LEU A 94 25.01 -0.43 -24.27
C LEU A 94 24.89 -1.95 -24.44
N LYS A 95 25.80 -2.71 -23.83
CA LYS A 95 25.87 -4.18 -23.84
C LYS A 95 25.45 -4.81 -22.51
N ALA A 96 25.58 -4.09 -21.40
CA ALA A 96 25.15 -4.53 -20.07
C ALA A 96 23.68 -4.98 -20.10
N ALA A 97 23.34 -6.03 -19.36
CA ALA A 97 21.95 -6.47 -19.26
C ALA A 97 21.13 -5.39 -18.55
N VAL A 98 19.89 -5.15 -18.98
CA VAL A 98 19.01 -4.15 -18.36
C VAL A 98 17.82 -4.84 -17.72
N VAL A 99 17.59 -4.60 -16.43
CA VAL A 99 16.42 -5.08 -15.70
C VAL A 99 15.57 -3.87 -15.32
N LEU A 100 14.28 -3.89 -15.67
CA LEU A 100 13.34 -2.85 -15.25
C LEU A 100 12.87 -3.17 -13.82
N MET A 101 13.14 -2.27 -12.89
CA MET A 101 12.73 -2.44 -11.49
C MET A 101 11.63 -1.43 -11.16
N GLY A 102 10.53 -1.86 -10.56
CA GLY A 102 9.46 -0.95 -10.17
C GLY A 102 8.30 -1.62 -9.42
N TYR A 103 7.14 -0.99 -9.49
CA TYR A 103 5.90 -1.43 -8.85
C TYR A 103 4.89 -1.84 -9.92
N PHE A 104 3.85 -2.58 -9.53
CA PHE A 104 2.96 -3.22 -10.49
C PHE A 104 2.07 -2.23 -11.27
N ASN A 105 1.65 -1.13 -10.65
CA ASN A 105 0.67 -0.21 -11.27
C ASN A 105 1.08 0.38 -12.62
N PRO A 106 2.30 0.93 -12.80
CA PRO A 106 2.71 1.41 -14.13
C PRO A 106 2.66 0.34 -15.23
N LEU A 107 2.92 -0.93 -14.88
CA LEU A 107 2.85 -2.05 -15.82
C LEU A 107 1.40 -2.44 -16.10
N LEU A 108 0.57 -2.48 -15.06
CA LEU A 108 -0.86 -2.78 -15.18
C LEU A 108 -1.59 -1.72 -16.01
N ALA A 109 -1.31 -0.43 -15.78
CA ALA A 109 -1.92 0.69 -16.52
C ALA A 109 -1.49 0.72 -17.99
N TYR A 110 -0.26 0.29 -18.30
CA TYR A 110 0.21 0.15 -19.68
C TYR A 110 -0.39 -1.10 -20.38
N GLY A 111 -0.83 -2.08 -19.60
CA GLY A 111 -1.26 -3.41 -20.02
C GLY A 111 -0.14 -4.42 -19.83
N GLU A 112 -0.34 -5.41 -18.97
CA GLU A 112 0.71 -6.32 -18.47
C GLU A 112 1.51 -7.02 -19.58
N GLU A 113 0.83 -7.74 -20.48
CA GLU A 113 1.49 -8.44 -21.58
C GLU A 113 2.18 -7.44 -22.54
N ARG A 114 1.51 -6.32 -22.83
CA ARG A 114 2.06 -5.28 -23.71
C ARG A 114 3.32 -4.64 -23.12
N ALA A 115 3.33 -4.38 -21.81
CA ALA A 115 4.48 -3.82 -21.11
C ALA A 115 5.69 -4.74 -21.26
N ILE A 116 5.47 -6.04 -21.03
CA ILE A 116 6.50 -7.08 -21.16
C ILE A 116 7.00 -7.20 -22.61
N ALA A 117 6.09 -7.25 -23.59
CA ALA A 117 6.42 -7.35 -25.01
C ALA A 117 7.21 -6.13 -25.51
N ASP A 118 6.79 -4.92 -25.12
CA ASP A 118 7.45 -3.69 -25.53
C ASP A 118 8.81 -3.49 -24.83
N ALA A 119 8.95 -3.95 -23.58
CA ALA A 119 10.24 -3.99 -22.88
C ALA A 119 11.23 -4.97 -23.54
N ALA A 120 10.75 -6.16 -23.90
CA ALA A 120 11.50 -7.12 -24.69
C ALA A 120 11.96 -6.49 -26.01
N ALA A 121 11.06 -5.84 -26.76
CA ALA A 121 11.40 -5.15 -28.01
C ALA A 121 12.36 -3.96 -27.81
N ALA A 122 12.31 -3.29 -26.65
CA ALA A 122 13.24 -2.22 -26.29
C ALA A 122 14.66 -2.73 -26.00
N GLY A 123 14.83 -4.02 -25.70
CA GLY A 123 16.10 -4.64 -25.34
C GLY A 123 16.33 -4.75 -23.82
N ALA A 124 15.26 -4.68 -23.02
CA ALA A 124 15.30 -5.06 -21.61
C ALA A 124 15.33 -6.59 -21.45
N ASN A 125 15.99 -7.06 -20.39
CA ASN A 125 16.30 -8.46 -20.16
C ASN A 125 15.46 -9.09 -19.04
N GLY A 126 14.84 -8.29 -18.19
CA GLY A 126 13.98 -8.78 -17.13
C GLY A 126 13.28 -7.69 -16.34
N PHE A 127 12.51 -8.14 -15.36
CA PHE A 127 11.72 -7.33 -14.45
C PHE A 127 11.98 -7.71 -12.99
N ILE A 128 12.03 -6.70 -12.13
CA ILE A 128 11.85 -6.82 -10.68
C ILE A 128 10.59 -6.01 -10.36
N VAL A 129 9.53 -6.66 -9.88
CA VAL A 129 8.28 -5.99 -9.47
C VAL A 129 8.11 -6.20 -7.98
N VAL A 130 8.30 -5.13 -7.22
CA VAL A 130 8.56 -5.18 -5.77
C VAL A 130 7.34 -5.63 -4.95
N ASP A 131 6.14 -5.26 -5.40
CA ASP A 131 4.85 -5.51 -4.76
C ASP A 131 4.04 -6.63 -5.45
N LEU A 132 4.68 -7.40 -6.34
CA LEU A 132 4.07 -8.53 -7.03
C LEU A 132 4.76 -9.84 -6.59
N PRO A 133 4.36 -10.43 -5.45
CA PRO A 133 4.93 -11.69 -4.99
C PRO A 133 4.57 -12.82 -5.96
N PRO A 134 5.34 -13.93 -6.00
CA PRO A 134 5.10 -15.02 -6.94
C PRO A 134 3.69 -15.60 -6.92
N ASP A 135 3.05 -15.61 -5.74
CA ASP A 135 1.67 -16.06 -5.54
C ASP A 135 0.65 -15.21 -6.34
N GLU A 136 0.97 -13.94 -6.61
CA GLU A 136 0.16 -13.01 -7.41
C GLU A 136 0.67 -12.84 -8.84
N ALA A 137 1.90 -13.29 -9.12
CA ALA A 137 2.59 -13.07 -10.39
C ALA A 137 2.23 -14.07 -11.49
N GLY A 138 1.26 -14.97 -11.30
CA GLY A 138 1.01 -16.10 -12.21
C GLY A 138 0.88 -15.71 -13.70
N GLU A 139 0.02 -14.75 -14.02
CA GLU A 139 -0.15 -14.25 -15.39
C GLU A 139 1.08 -13.48 -15.87
N PHE A 140 1.59 -12.57 -15.03
CA PHE A 140 2.77 -11.75 -15.31
C PHE A 140 4.03 -12.57 -15.64
N ALA A 141 4.29 -13.62 -14.85
CA ALA A 141 5.37 -14.57 -15.06
C ALA A 141 5.15 -15.39 -16.33
N GLY A 142 3.91 -15.77 -16.63
CA GLY A 142 3.53 -16.41 -17.90
C GLY A 142 3.88 -15.55 -19.12
N TYR A 143 3.55 -14.26 -19.08
CA TYR A 143 3.93 -13.30 -20.13
C TYR A 143 5.45 -13.10 -20.22
N CYS A 144 6.15 -13.01 -19.08
CA CYS A 144 7.62 -12.91 -19.06
C CYS A 144 8.27 -14.10 -19.78
N ASN A 145 7.80 -15.32 -19.49
CA ASN A 145 8.26 -16.55 -20.15
C ASN A 145 7.98 -16.53 -21.66
N LYS A 146 6.77 -16.14 -22.07
CA LYS A 146 6.37 -16.02 -23.48
C LYS A 146 7.30 -15.08 -24.27
N HIS A 147 7.71 -13.96 -23.67
CA HIS A 147 8.56 -12.95 -24.31
C HIS A 147 10.06 -13.10 -24.01
N GLN A 148 10.46 -14.19 -23.34
CA GLN A 148 11.85 -14.50 -23.00
C GLN A 148 12.59 -13.37 -22.26
N VAL A 149 11.88 -12.73 -21.33
CA VAL A 149 12.43 -11.80 -20.35
C VAL A 149 12.36 -12.45 -18.96
N ALA A 150 13.36 -12.20 -18.13
CA ALA A 150 13.40 -12.78 -16.79
C ALA A 150 12.39 -12.08 -15.87
N PHE A 151 11.66 -12.85 -15.06
CA PHE A 151 11.07 -12.33 -13.83
C PHE A 151 12.00 -12.69 -12.68
N VAL A 152 12.56 -11.67 -12.01
CA VAL A 152 13.56 -11.85 -10.94
C VAL A 152 12.83 -11.83 -9.59
N PRO A 153 12.76 -12.97 -8.87
CA PRO A 153 12.12 -12.99 -7.57
C PRO A 153 12.98 -12.34 -6.49
N LEU A 154 12.32 -11.79 -5.48
CA LEU A 154 12.94 -11.32 -4.26
C LEU A 154 12.86 -12.39 -3.16
N VAL A 155 13.88 -12.44 -2.32
CA VAL A 155 13.93 -13.23 -1.08
C VAL A 155 14.38 -12.33 0.05
N ALA A 156 13.70 -12.41 1.19
CA ALA A 156 14.04 -11.67 2.41
C ALA A 156 14.55 -12.63 3.50
N PRO A 157 15.22 -12.12 4.56
CA PRO A 157 15.64 -12.96 5.68
C PRO A 157 14.46 -13.62 6.39
N SER A 158 13.29 -12.97 6.37
CA SER A 158 12.02 -13.48 6.91
C SER A 158 11.40 -14.60 6.09
N THR A 159 11.80 -14.79 4.83
CA THR A 159 11.21 -15.81 3.94
C THR A 159 11.42 -17.22 4.52
N SER A 160 10.33 -17.96 4.71
CA SER A 160 10.31 -19.32 5.25
C SER A 160 10.78 -20.38 4.23
N ASP A 161 11.21 -21.54 4.72
CA ASP A 161 11.70 -22.66 3.88
C ASP A 161 10.63 -23.16 2.89
N LYS A 162 9.37 -23.19 3.34
CA LYS A 162 8.22 -23.53 2.50
C LYS A 162 8.08 -22.54 1.35
N ARG A 163 8.23 -21.24 1.62
CA ARG A 163 8.17 -20.18 0.59
C ARG A 163 9.36 -20.22 -0.35
N LEU A 164 10.58 -20.45 0.14
CA LEU A 164 11.76 -20.61 -0.73
C LEU A 164 11.49 -21.66 -1.81
N SER A 165 10.95 -22.82 -1.43
CA SER A 165 10.60 -23.88 -2.40
C SER A 165 9.59 -23.44 -3.46
N SER A 166 8.65 -22.55 -3.12
CA SER A 166 7.65 -22.00 -4.05
C SER A 166 8.26 -20.96 -4.97
N ILE A 167 8.94 -19.95 -4.41
CA ILE A 167 9.57 -18.84 -5.13
C ILE A 167 10.55 -19.36 -6.19
N MET A 168 11.34 -20.39 -5.86
CA MET A 168 12.34 -20.93 -6.76
C MET A 168 11.77 -21.62 -8.00
N GLN A 169 10.49 -22.02 -8.01
CA GLN A 169 9.83 -22.55 -9.22
C GLN A 169 9.65 -21.49 -10.30
N HIS A 170 9.65 -20.21 -9.92
CA HIS A 170 9.45 -19.07 -10.84
C HIS A 170 10.77 -18.37 -11.21
N ALA A 171 11.89 -18.72 -10.57
CA ALA A 171 13.18 -18.06 -10.76
C ALA A 171 13.86 -18.50 -12.07
N ALA A 172 13.78 -17.66 -13.11
CA ALA A 172 14.30 -18.01 -14.44
C ALA A 172 15.80 -17.66 -14.67
N SER A 173 16.42 -16.84 -13.80
CA SER A 173 17.82 -16.41 -13.99
C SER A 173 18.60 -16.27 -12.68
N TRP A 174 18.29 -15.26 -11.86
CA TRP A 174 18.93 -15.00 -10.57
C TRP A 174 17.89 -14.66 -9.52
N VAL A 175 18.32 -14.67 -8.26
CA VAL A 175 17.48 -14.33 -7.10
C VAL A 175 18.02 -13.09 -6.44
N TYR A 176 17.15 -12.10 -6.23
CA TYR A 176 17.48 -10.91 -5.47
C TYR A 176 17.31 -11.21 -3.98
N VAL A 177 18.41 -11.22 -3.22
CA VAL A 177 18.42 -11.41 -1.77
C VAL A 177 18.53 -10.05 -1.09
N VAL A 178 17.46 -9.65 -0.40
CA VAL A 178 17.46 -8.47 0.46
C VAL A 178 18.20 -8.84 1.75
N SER A 179 19.35 -8.22 2.03
CA SER A 179 20.20 -8.63 3.16
C SER A 179 19.72 -8.17 4.54
N LYS A 180 18.63 -7.40 4.63
CA LYS A 180 18.09 -6.89 5.90
C LYS A 180 16.59 -6.63 5.81
N MET A 181 15.91 -6.76 6.95
CA MET A 181 14.55 -6.24 7.14
C MET A 181 14.58 -4.69 7.21
N GLY A 182 13.80 -4.01 6.36
CA GLY A 182 13.69 -2.55 6.31
C GLY A 182 13.87 -1.96 4.90
N THR A 183 13.94 -0.63 4.79
CA THR A 183 14.11 0.09 3.49
C THR A 183 15.56 0.49 3.23
N THR A 184 15.92 0.66 1.95
CA THR A 184 17.31 0.94 1.53
C THR A 184 17.87 2.23 2.17
N GLY A 185 19.06 2.16 2.78
CA GLY A 185 19.71 3.33 3.40
C GLY A 185 19.61 3.45 4.93
N SER A 186 18.92 2.53 5.61
CA SER A 186 19.03 2.34 7.08
C SER A 186 20.28 1.53 7.46
N ALA A 187 20.72 1.55 8.73
CA ALA A 187 22.01 1.08 9.28
C ALA A 187 22.73 -0.10 8.57
N LYS A 188 24.08 -0.11 8.58
CA LYS A 188 24.99 -1.07 7.91
C LYS A 188 24.51 -2.54 8.01
N PHE A 189 24.74 -3.31 6.95
CA PHE A 189 24.45 -4.75 6.94
C PHE A 189 25.36 -5.52 7.90
N ASP A 190 24.82 -6.58 8.51
CA ASP A 190 25.59 -7.48 9.35
C ASP A 190 26.11 -8.64 8.50
N VAL A 191 27.39 -8.56 8.15
CA VAL A 191 28.10 -9.58 7.34
C VAL A 191 28.00 -10.97 7.96
N THR A 192 27.89 -11.09 9.28
CA THR A 192 27.91 -12.40 9.96
C THR A 192 26.66 -13.24 9.63
N ASN A 193 25.54 -12.60 9.32
CA ASN A 193 24.28 -13.26 8.99
C ASN A 193 24.13 -13.57 7.49
N ILE A 194 25.02 -13.08 6.62
CA ILE A 194 24.93 -13.27 5.17
C ILE A 194 25.28 -14.70 4.74
N PRO A 195 26.42 -15.31 5.16
CA PRO A 195 26.75 -16.67 4.74
C PRO A 195 25.69 -17.71 5.13
N PRO A 196 25.14 -17.74 6.38
CA PRO A 196 24.06 -18.64 6.74
C PRO A 196 22.81 -18.46 5.86
N LEU A 197 22.42 -17.22 5.59
CA LEU A 197 21.28 -16.92 4.72
C LEU A 197 21.49 -17.43 3.29
N LEU A 198 22.65 -17.14 2.69
CA LEU A 198 22.96 -17.59 1.33
C LEU A 198 23.04 -19.11 1.24
N ASN A 199 23.66 -19.79 2.22
CA ASN A 199 23.73 -21.24 2.26
C ASN A 199 22.34 -21.88 2.38
N ARG A 200 21.46 -21.30 3.20
CA ARG A 200 20.06 -21.72 3.31
C ARG A 200 19.35 -21.61 1.96
N ILE A 201 19.43 -20.47 1.28
CA ILE A 201 18.76 -20.25 -0.02
C ILE A 201 19.32 -21.18 -1.10
N ARG A 202 20.65 -21.37 -1.16
CA ARG A 202 21.31 -22.27 -2.13
C ARG A 202 20.81 -23.70 -2.08
N SER A 203 20.34 -24.18 -0.92
CA SER A 203 19.78 -25.53 -0.82
C SER A 203 18.48 -25.71 -1.61
N TYR A 204 17.85 -24.61 -2.06
CA TYR A 204 16.61 -24.60 -2.85
C TYR A 204 16.80 -24.18 -4.31
N THR A 205 17.97 -23.65 -4.70
CA THR A 205 18.18 -23.17 -6.07
C THR A 205 19.64 -23.21 -6.51
N PRO A 206 19.91 -23.62 -7.77
CA PRO A 206 21.23 -23.47 -8.38
C PRO A 206 21.47 -22.05 -8.93
N ASN A 207 20.43 -21.20 -8.96
CA ASN A 207 20.52 -19.88 -9.58
C ASN A 207 21.45 -18.95 -8.78
N PRO A 208 22.15 -18.01 -9.46
CA PRO A 208 22.97 -17.01 -8.79
C PRO A 208 22.20 -16.19 -7.77
N LEU A 209 22.78 -16.04 -6.58
CA LEU A 209 22.24 -15.17 -5.53
C LEU A 209 22.92 -13.80 -5.57
N CYS A 210 22.14 -12.75 -5.81
CA CYS A 210 22.65 -11.39 -5.76
C CYS A 210 22.15 -10.70 -4.50
N VAL A 211 23.06 -10.07 -3.76
CA VAL A 211 22.74 -9.44 -2.48
C VAL A 211 22.70 -7.93 -2.65
N GLY A 212 21.61 -7.32 -2.18
CA GLY A 212 21.43 -5.87 -2.25
C GLY A 212 20.85 -5.29 -0.97
N PHE A 213 21.61 -4.46 -0.26
CA PHE A 213 21.11 -3.50 0.73
C PHE A 213 22.23 -2.60 1.26
N ASN A 214 22.08 -1.27 1.16
CA ASN A 214 22.99 -0.26 1.74
C ASN A 214 24.50 -0.46 1.45
N VAL A 215 24.83 -0.99 0.27
CA VAL A 215 26.21 -1.07 -0.23
C VAL A 215 26.61 0.30 -0.76
N ALA A 216 27.75 0.84 -0.30
CA ALA A 216 28.20 2.18 -0.70
C ALA A 216 29.69 2.28 -1.03
N SER A 217 30.46 1.20 -0.80
CA SER A 217 31.90 1.19 -0.97
C SER A 217 32.41 -0.11 -1.57
N PHE A 218 33.65 -0.08 -2.06
CA PHE A 218 34.37 -1.30 -2.46
C PHE A 218 34.46 -2.32 -1.33
N GLU A 219 34.68 -1.85 -0.09
CA GLU A 219 34.80 -2.74 1.06
C GLU A 219 33.48 -3.48 1.33
N ASP A 220 32.35 -2.78 1.22
CA ASP A 220 31.03 -3.41 1.36
C ASP A 220 30.80 -4.47 0.26
N PHE A 221 31.15 -4.12 -0.98
CA PHE A 221 31.05 -5.01 -2.14
C PHE A 221 31.92 -6.26 -1.96
N ARG A 222 33.17 -6.07 -1.51
CA ARG A 222 34.12 -7.14 -1.21
C ARG A 222 33.61 -8.08 -0.13
N LEU A 223 33.14 -7.53 0.99
CA LEU A 223 32.61 -8.31 2.11
C LEU A 223 31.42 -9.19 1.70
N LEU A 224 30.49 -8.67 0.89
CA LEU A 224 29.36 -9.45 0.41
C LEU A 224 29.78 -10.55 -0.58
N ALA A 225 30.72 -10.25 -1.48
CA ALA A 225 31.27 -11.23 -2.40
C ALA A 225 31.98 -12.36 -1.66
N GLU A 226 32.81 -12.04 -0.67
CA GLU A 226 33.50 -13.02 0.19
C GLU A 226 32.54 -13.81 1.09
N ALA A 227 31.41 -13.22 1.48
CA ALA A 227 30.32 -13.91 2.17
C ALA A 227 29.56 -14.89 1.26
N GLY A 228 29.85 -14.92 -0.04
CA GLY A 228 29.29 -15.85 -1.01
C GLY A 228 28.29 -15.26 -2.00
N ALA A 229 28.09 -13.94 -2.03
CA ALA A 229 27.21 -13.33 -3.03
C ALA A 229 27.81 -13.51 -4.45
N GLN A 230 27.01 -14.02 -5.39
CA GLN A 230 27.41 -14.17 -6.79
C GLN A 230 27.18 -12.89 -7.61
N GLY A 231 26.39 -11.97 -7.07
CA GLY A 231 26.33 -10.59 -7.51
C GLY A 231 26.04 -9.65 -6.35
N VAL A 232 26.37 -8.38 -6.51
CA VAL A 232 26.13 -7.35 -5.49
C VAL A 232 25.42 -6.16 -6.13
N VAL A 233 24.32 -5.75 -5.51
CA VAL A 233 23.45 -4.66 -5.97
C VAL A 233 23.77 -3.36 -5.24
N VAL A 234 23.95 -2.28 -5.99
CA VAL A 234 24.23 -0.94 -5.46
C VAL A 234 23.29 0.08 -6.07
N GLY A 235 22.47 0.73 -5.24
CA GLY A 235 21.52 1.75 -5.68
C GLY A 235 21.71 3.11 -5.03
N SER A 236 21.32 3.29 -3.77
CA SER A 236 21.25 4.62 -3.12
C SER A 236 22.59 5.38 -3.10
N ALA A 237 23.74 4.70 -3.15
CA ALA A 237 25.04 5.36 -3.29
C ALA A 237 25.21 5.99 -4.69
N ILE A 238 24.83 5.28 -5.74
CA ILE A 238 24.89 5.76 -7.13
C ILE A 238 23.96 6.95 -7.31
N VAL A 239 22.69 6.82 -6.88
CA VAL A 239 21.70 7.89 -7.02
C VAL A 239 22.15 9.18 -6.34
N ARG A 240 22.66 9.11 -5.10
CA ARG A 240 23.19 10.29 -4.39
C ARG A 240 24.40 10.90 -5.08
N THR A 241 25.35 10.08 -5.54
CA THR A 241 26.56 10.58 -6.21
C THR A 241 26.25 11.24 -7.54
N VAL A 242 25.31 10.69 -8.30
CA VAL A 242 24.83 11.28 -9.55
C VAL A 242 24.16 12.64 -9.29
N GLU A 243 23.25 12.71 -8.32
CA GLU A 243 22.54 13.94 -7.94
C GLU A 243 23.51 15.05 -7.50
N GLN A 244 24.41 14.73 -6.56
CA GLN A 244 25.41 15.67 -6.06
C GLN A 244 26.35 16.21 -7.17
N ALA A 245 26.73 15.34 -8.11
CA ALA A 245 27.59 15.75 -9.22
C ALA A 245 26.85 16.63 -10.23
N TYR A 246 25.57 16.34 -10.49
CA TYR A 246 24.72 17.14 -11.37
C TYR A 246 24.49 18.54 -10.80
N ASP A 247 24.12 18.63 -9.51
CA ASP A 247 23.82 19.89 -8.82
C ASP A 247 25.09 20.73 -8.58
N GLY A 248 26.23 20.08 -8.33
CA GLY A 248 27.51 20.74 -8.08
C GLY A 248 28.25 21.22 -9.34
N ALA A 249 27.85 20.76 -10.53
CA ALA A 249 28.54 21.10 -11.77
C ALA A 249 28.25 22.54 -12.21
N GLN A 250 29.32 23.29 -12.47
CA GLN A 250 29.24 24.64 -13.04
C GLN A 250 29.06 24.57 -14.56
N GLY A 251 28.05 25.25 -15.10
CA GLY A 251 27.76 25.29 -16.53
C GLY A 251 26.27 25.06 -16.84
N GLY A 252 25.95 24.89 -18.12
CA GLY A 252 24.58 24.53 -18.56
C GLY A 252 24.28 23.03 -18.45
N SER A 253 23.05 22.65 -18.78
CA SER A 253 22.54 21.27 -18.64
C SER A 253 23.47 20.18 -19.21
N ALA A 254 24.10 20.41 -20.37
CA ALA A 254 25.04 19.45 -20.96
C ALA A 254 26.27 19.17 -20.06
N ALA A 255 26.79 20.19 -19.36
CA ALA A 255 27.91 20.01 -18.44
C ALA A 255 27.48 19.24 -17.18
N GLN A 256 26.26 19.51 -16.69
CA GLN A 256 25.69 18.82 -15.53
C GLN A 256 25.40 17.34 -15.84
N ILE A 257 24.81 17.04 -16.99
CA ILE A 257 24.57 15.66 -17.47
C ILE A 257 25.90 14.91 -17.57
N LYS A 258 26.91 15.53 -18.19
CA LYS A 258 28.24 14.95 -18.30
C LYS A 258 28.85 14.66 -16.93
N ALA A 259 28.75 15.60 -15.99
CA ALA A 259 29.25 15.42 -14.63
C ALA A 259 28.55 14.26 -13.90
N ALA A 260 27.23 14.15 -14.02
CA ALA A 260 26.45 13.03 -13.47
C ALA A 260 26.91 11.68 -14.04
N ALA A 261 27.07 11.58 -15.37
CA ALA A 261 27.51 10.36 -16.04
C ALA A 261 28.95 9.97 -15.67
N GLU A 262 29.88 10.94 -15.62
CA GLU A 262 31.25 10.72 -15.17
C GLU A 262 31.32 10.31 -13.69
N ALA A 263 30.46 10.86 -12.84
CA ALA A 263 30.39 10.50 -11.43
C ALA A 263 29.86 9.07 -11.24
N ALA A 264 28.84 8.66 -12.01
CA ALA A 264 28.35 7.29 -12.05
C ALA A 264 29.46 6.31 -12.46
N GLU A 265 30.20 6.64 -13.53
CA GLU A 265 31.32 5.83 -14.02
C GLU A 265 32.43 5.69 -12.98
N LYS A 266 32.88 6.80 -12.39
CA LYS A 266 33.93 6.82 -11.36
C LYS A 266 33.55 6.03 -10.11
N LEU A 267 32.30 6.18 -9.64
CA LEU A 267 31.84 5.42 -8.47
C LEU A 267 31.74 3.93 -8.79
N ALA A 268 31.18 3.56 -9.93
CA ALA A 268 31.09 2.17 -10.39
C ALA A 268 32.47 1.51 -10.48
N ALA A 269 33.47 2.20 -11.06
CA ALA A 269 34.84 1.70 -11.16
C ALA A 269 35.48 1.52 -9.77
N LYS A 270 35.23 2.47 -8.86
CA LYS A 270 35.70 2.39 -7.48
C LYS A 270 35.08 1.22 -6.73
N ILE A 271 33.76 1.02 -6.82
CA ILE A 271 33.02 -0.04 -6.11
C ILE A 271 33.39 -1.43 -6.60
N THR A 272 33.69 -1.59 -7.89
CA THR A 272 34.09 -2.89 -8.46
C THR A 272 35.57 -3.19 -8.28
N GLY A 273 36.37 -2.23 -7.77
CA GLY A 273 37.81 -2.40 -7.66
C GLY A 273 38.51 -2.47 -9.02
N LYS A 274 37.86 -2.01 -10.09
CA LYS A 274 38.45 -1.95 -11.45
C LYS A 274 39.77 -1.19 -11.47
N ASP A 275 39.90 -0.19 -10.59
CA ASP A 275 41.12 0.61 -10.43
C ASP A 275 42.14 0.00 -9.44
N GLN A 276 41.75 -1.05 -8.70
CA GLN A 276 42.53 -1.63 -7.60
C GLN A 276 43.19 -2.98 -7.94
N HIS A 277 42.93 -3.56 -9.12
CA HIS A 277 43.42 -4.88 -9.54
C HIS A 277 43.23 -5.97 -8.47
N TYR A 278 42.12 -5.91 -7.74
CA TYR A 278 41.83 -6.85 -6.66
C TYR A 278 41.34 -8.18 -7.22
N GLU A 279 42.04 -9.28 -6.88
CA GLU A 279 41.58 -10.64 -7.17
C GLU A 279 40.72 -11.14 -6.02
N PHE A 280 39.45 -11.43 -6.29
CA PHE A 280 38.59 -12.08 -5.30
C PHE A 280 39.14 -13.47 -4.99
N ALA A 281 39.27 -13.80 -3.70
CA ALA A 281 39.68 -15.12 -3.28
C ALA A 281 38.74 -16.17 -3.91
N ALA A 282 39.29 -17.35 -4.23
CA ALA A 282 38.57 -18.46 -4.85
C ALA A 282 37.50 -19.11 -3.93
N ALA A 283 36.81 -18.34 -3.09
CA ALA A 283 35.69 -18.79 -2.27
C ALA A 283 34.43 -19.16 -3.08
N ILE A 284 34.48 -19.08 -4.41
CA ILE A 284 33.47 -19.66 -5.31
C ILE A 284 33.73 -21.18 -5.55
N ALA A 285 34.89 -21.70 -5.16
CA ALA A 285 35.26 -23.12 -5.31
C ALA A 285 34.99 -23.92 -4.03
N GLY A 286 33.71 -24.24 -3.79
CA GLY A 286 33.29 -25.09 -2.69
C GLY A 286 31.78 -25.39 -2.79
N GLN A 287 31.32 -25.78 -3.98
CA GLN A 287 29.92 -26.07 -4.25
C GLN A 287 29.71 -27.58 -4.19
N SER A 288 29.10 -28.09 -3.12
CA SER A 288 28.61 -29.47 -3.06
C SER A 288 27.45 -29.64 -4.05
N GLU A 289 27.57 -30.64 -4.93
CA GLU A 289 26.61 -31.02 -5.98
C GLU A 289 25.25 -31.55 -5.48
N GLU A 290 24.97 -31.50 -4.18
CA GLU A 290 23.71 -32.00 -3.61
C GLU A 290 22.68 -30.88 -3.42
N ALA A 291 22.35 -30.16 -4.50
CA ALA A 291 21.02 -29.57 -4.56
C ALA A 291 20.03 -30.74 -4.74
N LYS A 292 18.96 -30.81 -3.92
CA LYS A 292 17.87 -31.77 -4.19
C LYS A 292 17.45 -31.55 -5.64
N PRO A 293 17.37 -32.60 -6.48
CA PRO A 293 17.01 -32.41 -7.87
C PRO A 293 15.63 -31.76 -7.89
N ASN A 294 15.58 -30.49 -8.31
CA ASN A 294 14.38 -29.96 -8.92
C ASN A 294 14.09 -30.94 -10.06
N GLY A 295 12.96 -31.64 -9.97
CA GLY A 295 12.46 -32.45 -11.07
C GLY A 295 12.64 -31.64 -12.34
N GLU A 296 13.28 -32.28 -13.33
CA GLU A 296 13.75 -31.72 -14.59
C GLU A 296 13.04 -30.42 -14.97
N ALA A 297 13.83 -29.38 -15.29
CA ALA A 297 13.36 -28.21 -16.01
C ALA A 297 12.69 -28.66 -17.30
N ALA A 298 11.41 -29.02 -17.20
CA ALA A 298 10.59 -29.42 -18.31
C ALA A 298 10.26 -28.13 -19.04
N VAL A 299 10.99 -27.90 -20.13
CA VAL A 299 10.44 -27.19 -21.29
C VAL A 299 9.27 -28.05 -21.77
N ALA A 300 8.13 -27.91 -21.09
CA ALA A 300 6.91 -28.62 -21.42
C ALA A 300 5.79 -27.59 -21.46
N ASP A 301 5.28 -27.46 -22.68
CA ASP A 301 3.99 -26.96 -23.07
C ASP A 301 2.90 -27.63 -22.21
N LYS A 302 2.73 -27.15 -20.97
CA LYS A 302 1.59 -27.47 -20.12
C LYS A 302 0.68 -26.27 -20.16
N PRO A 303 -0.62 -26.44 -20.52
CA PRO A 303 -1.57 -25.35 -20.37
C PRO A 303 -1.47 -24.89 -18.93
N THR A 304 -1.41 -23.56 -18.75
CA THR A 304 -1.53 -22.92 -17.44
C THR A 304 -2.64 -23.64 -16.69
N ALA A 305 -2.25 -24.51 -15.76
CA ALA A 305 -3.21 -25.08 -14.86
C ALA A 305 -3.75 -23.83 -14.15
N LYS A 306 -5.00 -23.46 -14.46
CA LYS A 306 -5.79 -22.66 -13.54
C LYS A 306 -5.62 -23.39 -12.22
N THR A 307 -4.82 -22.82 -11.34
CA THR A 307 -4.76 -23.31 -9.98
C THR A 307 -6.18 -23.09 -9.47
N ASP A 308 -6.96 -24.16 -9.35
CA ASP A 308 -8.27 -24.14 -8.72
C ASP A 308 -8.19 -23.72 -7.23
N ALA A 309 -6.99 -23.40 -6.73
CA ALA A 309 -6.79 -22.56 -5.58
C ALA A 309 -7.13 -21.11 -5.93
N VAL A 310 -8.33 -20.66 -5.54
CA VAL A 310 -8.60 -19.23 -5.33
C VAL A 310 -7.44 -18.71 -4.46
N PRO A 311 -6.62 -17.75 -4.92
CA PRO A 311 -5.60 -17.15 -4.06
C PRO A 311 -6.33 -16.61 -2.82
N PHE A 312 -5.93 -17.09 -1.63
CA PHE A 312 -6.61 -16.81 -0.37
C PHE A 312 -6.85 -15.30 -0.24
N GLY A 313 -8.11 -14.90 0.03
CA GLY A 313 -8.44 -13.50 0.31
C GLY A 313 -8.88 -12.61 -0.84
N ARG A 314 -9.45 -13.20 -1.90
CA ARG A 314 -10.00 -12.43 -3.03
C ARG A 314 -11.52 -12.29 -2.96
N PHE A 315 -12.01 -11.14 -3.42
CA PHE A 315 -13.42 -10.84 -3.68
C PHE A 315 -13.58 -10.65 -5.19
N GLY A 316 -13.95 -11.70 -5.92
CA GLY A 316 -13.82 -11.71 -7.37
C GLY A 316 -12.36 -11.48 -7.79
N SER A 317 -12.10 -10.43 -8.58
CA SER A 317 -10.75 -10.06 -9.03
C SER A 317 -9.98 -9.17 -8.02
N PHE A 318 -10.64 -8.70 -6.96
CA PHE A 318 -10.09 -7.75 -5.99
C PHE A 318 -9.52 -8.42 -4.74
N GLY A 319 -8.68 -7.71 -3.98
CA GLY A 319 -8.02 -8.22 -2.78
C GLY A 319 -6.64 -8.78 -3.08
N GLY A 320 -6.33 -9.95 -2.53
CA GLY A 320 -5.00 -10.55 -2.63
C GLY A 320 -4.00 -9.96 -1.63
N ALA A 321 -2.73 -10.30 -1.82
CA ALA A 321 -1.62 -9.89 -0.97
C ALA A 321 -0.45 -9.37 -1.81
N PHE A 322 -0.61 -8.19 -2.38
CA PHE A 322 0.39 -7.48 -3.21
C PHE A 322 1.43 -6.75 -2.35
N VAL A 323 2.18 -7.53 -1.57
CA VAL A 323 3.17 -7.01 -0.62
C VAL A 323 4.59 -7.38 -1.03
N SER A 324 5.56 -6.67 -0.48
CA SER A 324 6.96 -7.08 -0.60
C SER A 324 7.16 -8.45 0.05
N GLU A 325 8.11 -9.23 -0.47
CA GLU A 325 8.42 -10.58 0.04
C GLU A 325 8.67 -10.59 1.55
N ALA A 326 9.24 -9.52 2.10
CA ALA A 326 9.54 -9.40 3.53
C ALA A 326 8.30 -9.50 4.43
N LEU A 327 7.09 -9.17 3.92
CA LEU A 327 5.84 -9.18 4.65
C LEU A 327 5.00 -10.45 4.49
N VAL A 328 5.30 -11.30 3.51
CA VAL A 328 4.36 -12.36 3.12
C VAL A 328 4.15 -13.39 4.25
N ASP A 329 5.21 -13.80 4.95
CA ASP A 329 5.06 -14.73 6.07
C ASP A 329 4.34 -14.12 7.27
N ALA A 330 4.52 -12.81 7.54
CA ALA A 330 3.79 -12.13 8.61
C ALA A 330 2.29 -12.03 8.31
N VAL A 331 1.95 -11.78 7.04
CA VAL A 331 0.58 -11.80 6.55
C VAL A 331 -0.04 -13.21 6.66
N ASN A 332 0.71 -14.26 6.31
CA ASN A 332 0.26 -15.64 6.43
C ASN A 332 0.09 -16.09 7.90
N GLU A 333 0.98 -15.65 8.79
CA GLU A 333 0.86 -15.88 10.24
C GLU A 333 -0.43 -15.23 10.77
N LEU A 334 -0.67 -13.98 10.39
CA LEU A 334 -1.89 -13.26 10.77
C LEU A 334 -3.14 -13.97 10.25
N ASP A 335 -3.15 -14.42 8.99
CA ASP A 335 -4.30 -15.14 8.41
C ASP A 335 -4.61 -16.41 9.18
N LYS A 336 -3.59 -17.25 9.42
CA LYS A 336 -3.75 -18.47 10.19
C LYS A 336 -4.35 -18.21 11.58
N ILE A 337 -3.79 -17.26 12.33
CA ILE A 337 -4.22 -16.98 13.71
C ILE A 337 -5.60 -16.32 13.73
N TYR A 338 -5.90 -15.48 12.74
CA TYR A 338 -7.21 -14.91 12.57
C TYR A 338 -8.26 -16.00 12.29
N GLU A 339 -8.00 -16.94 11.37
CA GLU A 339 -8.89 -18.07 11.09
C GLU A 339 -9.11 -18.95 12.34
N GLU A 340 -8.05 -19.21 13.12
CA GLU A 340 -8.17 -19.91 14.41
C GLU A 340 -9.04 -19.13 15.41
N ALA A 341 -8.88 -17.81 15.48
CA ALA A 341 -9.61 -16.95 16.40
C ALA A 341 -11.10 -16.86 16.05
N ILE A 342 -11.47 -16.63 14.79
CA ILE A 342 -12.90 -16.49 14.42
C ILE A 342 -13.69 -17.79 14.53
N ASN A 343 -13.02 -18.93 14.43
CA ASN A 343 -13.63 -20.26 14.60
C ASN A 343 -13.66 -20.73 16.06
N ASP A 344 -13.06 -19.97 16.99
CA ASP A 344 -13.09 -20.25 18.42
C ASP A 344 -14.22 -19.46 19.10
N PRO A 345 -15.26 -20.13 19.65
CA PRO A 345 -16.34 -19.45 20.37
C PRO A 345 -15.85 -18.59 21.54
N LYS A 346 -14.74 -18.98 22.18
CA LYS A 346 -14.17 -18.22 23.31
C LYS A 346 -13.65 -16.85 22.88
N PHE A 347 -13.21 -16.70 21.64
CA PHE A 347 -12.82 -15.40 21.09
C PHE A 347 -14.02 -14.46 21.05
N TRP A 348 -15.15 -14.94 20.54
CA TRP A 348 -16.37 -14.15 20.45
C TRP A 348 -16.96 -13.84 21.84
N ASP A 349 -16.88 -14.77 22.78
CA ASP A 349 -17.29 -14.53 24.16
C ASP A 349 -16.40 -13.48 24.83
N GLU A 350 -15.08 -13.55 24.63
CA GLU A 350 -14.14 -12.52 25.10
C GLU A 350 -14.46 -11.15 24.47
N LEU A 351 -14.60 -11.07 23.15
CA LEU A 351 -14.93 -9.82 22.44
C LEU A 351 -16.27 -9.23 22.90
N LYS A 352 -17.31 -10.07 23.08
CA LYS A 352 -18.60 -9.64 23.65
C LYS A 352 -18.47 -9.17 25.09
N GLY A 353 -17.55 -9.74 25.87
CA GLY A 353 -17.20 -9.25 27.20
C GLY A 353 -16.72 -7.79 27.23
N TRP A 354 -16.27 -7.25 26.10
CA TRP A 354 -15.88 -5.84 25.95
C TRP A 354 -16.99 -4.92 25.46
N TYR A 355 -18.19 -5.42 25.17
CA TYR A 355 -19.27 -4.62 24.59
C TYR A 355 -19.69 -3.45 25.49
N GLU A 356 -19.76 -3.67 26.81
CA GLU A 356 -20.05 -2.60 27.76
C GLU A 356 -19.01 -1.47 27.68
N TYR A 357 -17.72 -1.83 27.64
CA TYR A 357 -16.62 -0.87 27.49
C TYR A 357 -16.67 -0.13 26.15
N MET A 358 -17.10 -0.81 25.09
CA MET A 358 -17.23 -0.23 23.74
C MET A 358 -18.50 0.60 23.55
N GLY A 359 -19.50 0.46 24.43
CA GLY A 359 -20.81 1.10 24.31
C GLY A 359 -21.77 0.36 23.38
N ARG A 360 -21.75 -0.98 23.37
CA ARG A 360 -22.61 -1.82 22.51
C ARG A 360 -23.75 -2.51 23.28
N PRO A 361 -24.90 -2.77 22.64
CA PRO A 361 -25.24 -2.42 21.26
C PRO A 361 -25.45 -0.91 21.10
N SER A 362 -25.10 -0.36 19.94
CA SER A 362 -25.36 1.06 19.66
C SER A 362 -26.83 1.24 19.27
N THR A 363 -27.42 2.40 19.57
CA THR A 363 -28.86 2.62 19.36
C THR A 363 -29.22 2.83 17.88
N LEU A 364 -30.38 2.32 17.46
CA LEU A 364 -31.04 2.73 16.21
C LEU A 364 -32.07 3.83 16.51
N TYR A 365 -31.88 5.03 16.01
CA TYR A 365 -32.68 6.22 16.35
C TYR A 365 -33.55 6.67 15.17
N GLU A 366 -34.86 6.85 15.36
CA GLU A 366 -35.73 7.44 14.33
C GLU A 366 -35.54 8.97 14.30
N ALA A 367 -35.02 9.50 13.19
CA ALA A 367 -34.78 10.92 13.00
C ALA A 367 -36.03 11.58 12.41
N THR A 368 -37.01 11.86 13.27
CA THR A 368 -38.34 12.32 12.85
C THR A 368 -38.32 13.69 12.19
N ARG A 369 -37.52 14.64 12.69
CA ARG A 369 -37.42 16.00 12.11
C ARG A 369 -36.65 16.00 10.79
N LEU A 370 -35.68 15.11 10.65
CA LEU A 370 -34.96 14.88 9.40
C LEU A 370 -35.85 14.20 8.37
N THR A 371 -36.68 13.24 8.80
CA THR A 371 -37.70 12.58 7.98
C THR A 371 -38.73 13.59 7.48
N GLU A 372 -39.26 14.45 8.36
CA GLU A 372 -40.16 15.55 7.99
C GLU A 372 -39.53 16.50 6.96
N HIS A 373 -38.25 16.85 7.15
CA HIS A 373 -37.51 17.68 6.21
C HIS A 373 -37.34 17.02 4.83
N ALA A 374 -37.05 15.71 4.79
CA ALA A 374 -36.93 14.96 3.55
C ALA A 374 -38.28 14.77 2.84
N GLY A 375 -39.38 14.71 3.59
CA GLY A 375 -40.74 14.59 3.04
C GLY A 375 -41.09 13.24 2.40
N GLY A 376 -40.17 12.28 2.42
CA GLY A 376 -40.30 10.94 1.84
C GLY A 376 -40.13 9.83 2.86
N ALA A 377 -39.25 8.87 2.60
CA ALA A 377 -39.03 7.69 3.46
C ALA A 377 -38.64 8.05 4.91
N ARG A 378 -38.97 7.16 5.85
CA ARG A 378 -38.56 7.24 7.26
C ARG A 378 -37.05 7.05 7.38
N ILE A 379 -36.39 7.93 8.11
CA ILE A 379 -34.93 7.93 8.29
C ILE A 379 -34.58 7.43 9.70
N TRP A 380 -33.76 6.38 9.73
CA TRP A 380 -33.22 5.78 10.95
C TRP A 380 -31.71 6.00 10.99
N LEU A 381 -31.16 6.42 12.13
CA LEU A 381 -29.73 6.61 12.34
C LEU A 381 -29.16 5.47 13.18
N LYS A 382 -28.18 4.73 12.66
CA LYS A 382 -27.40 3.78 13.45
C LYS A 382 -26.28 4.54 14.18
N ARG A 383 -26.39 4.65 15.50
CA ARG A 383 -25.64 5.61 16.35
C ARG A 383 -24.26 5.12 16.79
N GLU A 384 -23.37 4.81 15.84
CA GLU A 384 -21.96 4.47 16.15
C GLU A 384 -21.16 5.66 16.70
N ASP A 385 -21.68 6.88 16.59
CA ASP A 385 -21.17 8.10 17.20
C ASP A 385 -21.18 8.07 18.75
N LEU A 386 -22.04 7.23 19.34
CA LEU A 386 -22.16 7.06 20.79
C LEU A 386 -21.21 6.00 21.37
N ASN A 387 -20.54 5.22 20.52
CA ASN A 387 -19.58 4.24 20.99
C ASN A 387 -18.46 4.92 21.81
N HIS A 388 -17.81 4.15 22.68
CA HIS A 388 -16.61 4.63 23.35
C HIS A 388 -15.58 5.09 22.32
N THR A 389 -14.85 6.17 22.64
CA THR A 389 -14.00 6.97 21.74
C THR A 389 -14.71 7.85 20.70
N GLY A 390 -15.98 7.55 20.36
CA GLY A 390 -16.86 8.39 19.54
C GLY A 390 -17.02 7.95 18.09
N SER A 391 -16.68 6.70 17.74
CA SER A 391 -16.89 6.16 16.39
C SER A 391 -16.91 4.63 16.33
N HIS A 392 -17.27 4.10 15.16
CA HIS A 392 -17.18 2.67 14.83
C HIS A 392 -15.75 2.08 14.91
N LYS A 393 -14.69 2.90 14.99
CA LYS A 393 -13.29 2.40 14.96
C LYS A 393 -12.94 1.57 16.19
N ILE A 394 -13.62 1.77 17.32
CA ILE A 394 -13.36 0.99 18.54
C ILE A 394 -13.65 -0.51 18.37
N ASN A 395 -14.61 -0.88 17.50
CA ASN A 395 -14.93 -2.27 17.18
C ASN A 395 -13.69 -3.00 16.63
N ASN A 396 -13.05 -2.37 15.65
CA ASN A 396 -11.84 -2.87 15.02
C ASN A 396 -10.65 -2.87 15.98
N ALA A 397 -10.46 -1.77 16.72
CA ALA A 397 -9.32 -1.60 17.62
C ALA A 397 -9.29 -2.68 18.73
N VAL A 398 -10.42 -2.92 19.41
CA VAL A 398 -10.49 -3.96 20.44
C VAL A 398 -10.33 -5.34 19.82
N GLY A 399 -11.03 -5.65 18.72
CA GLY A 399 -10.97 -6.96 18.07
C GLY A 399 -9.57 -7.35 17.60
N GLN A 400 -8.88 -6.44 16.89
CA GLN A 400 -7.51 -6.71 16.44
C GLN A 400 -6.52 -6.78 17.60
N LEU A 401 -6.71 -6.02 18.67
CA LEU A 401 -5.82 -6.10 19.83
C LEU A 401 -5.96 -7.47 20.53
N LEU A 402 -7.18 -8.00 20.64
CA LEU A 402 -7.38 -9.38 21.13
C LEU A 402 -6.66 -10.41 20.25
N ILE A 403 -6.71 -10.24 18.92
CA ILE A 403 -5.94 -11.09 17.98
C ILE A 403 -4.44 -10.92 18.23
N ALA A 404 -3.93 -9.69 18.30
CA ALA A 404 -2.51 -9.40 18.57
C ALA A 404 -2.01 -10.06 19.87
N ARG A 405 -2.82 -10.05 20.93
CA ARG A 405 -2.51 -10.72 22.20
C ARG A 405 -2.47 -12.24 22.07
N ARG A 406 -3.34 -12.83 21.25
CA ARG A 406 -3.30 -14.27 20.94
C ARG A 406 -2.04 -14.65 20.17
N ILE A 407 -1.58 -13.79 19.25
CA ILE A 407 -0.30 -13.96 18.54
C ILE A 407 0.91 -13.81 19.50
N GLY A 408 0.73 -13.11 20.63
CA GLY A 408 1.81 -12.83 21.59
C GLY A 408 2.59 -11.55 21.29
N LYS A 409 2.05 -10.68 20.42
CA LYS A 409 2.65 -9.36 20.15
C LYS A 409 2.45 -8.44 21.36
N THR A 410 3.44 -7.59 21.63
CA THR A 410 3.46 -6.69 22.81
C THR A 410 3.42 -5.22 22.42
N ARG A 411 3.68 -4.93 21.15
CA ARG A 411 3.70 -3.58 20.57
C ARG A 411 2.67 -3.47 19.45
N ILE A 412 1.92 -2.38 19.44
CA ILE A 412 0.95 -2.04 18.40
C ILE A 412 1.45 -0.82 17.64
N ILE A 413 1.39 -0.90 16.32
CA ILE A 413 1.53 0.26 15.45
C ILE A 413 0.25 0.50 14.67
N THR A 414 0.00 1.74 14.29
CA THR A 414 -1.17 2.13 13.51
C THR A 414 -0.93 3.42 12.74
N GLU A 415 -1.67 3.65 11.67
CA GLU A 415 -1.77 4.93 10.96
C GLU A 415 -2.97 5.75 11.43
N THR A 416 -2.98 7.06 11.19
CA THR A 416 -4.22 7.84 11.30
C THR A 416 -4.16 9.11 10.46
N GLY A 417 -5.31 9.52 9.91
CA GLY A 417 -5.52 10.82 9.24
C GLY A 417 -6.29 11.75 10.16
N ALA A 418 -7.63 11.62 10.19
CA ALA A 418 -8.50 12.39 11.09
C ALA A 418 -8.22 12.20 12.61
N GLY A 419 -7.40 11.23 13.00
CA GLY A 419 -7.06 10.97 14.40
C GLY A 419 -7.95 9.94 15.11
N GLN A 420 -9.16 9.67 14.61
CA GLN A 420 -10.11 8.76 15.29
C GLN A 420 -9.60 7.33 15.42
N HIS A 421 -8.98 6.77 14.38
CA HIS A 421 -8.41 5.42 14.45
C HIS A 421 -7.23 5.34 15.43
N GLY A 422 -6.34 6.33 15.37
CA GLY A 422 -5.23 6.46 16.32
C GLY A 422 -5.71 6.61 17.77
N VAL A 423 -6.76 7.40 18.02
CA VAL A 423 -7.38 7.51 19.36
C VAL A 423 -7.98 6.17 19.79
N ALA A 424 -8.76 5.50 18.94
CA ALA A 424 -9.34 4.19 19.26
C ALA A 424 -8.28 3.15 19.60
N THR A 425 -7.20 3.11 18.81
CA THR A 425 -6.05 2.23 19.02
C THR A 425 -5.31 2.57 20.31
N ALA A 426 -4.99 3.85 20.56
CA ALA A 426 -4.34 4.29 21.79
C ALA A 426 -5.19 3.98 23.03
N THR A 427 -6.51 4.16 22.95
CA THR A 427 -7.46 3.81 24.01
C THR A 427 -7.43 2.31 24.31
N ALA A 428 -7.49 1.46 23.28
CA ALA A 428 -7.40 0.02 23.45
C ALA A 428 -6.03 -0.36 24.05
N CYS A 429 -4.92 0.10 23.48
CA CYS A 429 -3.57 -0.19 23.99
C CYS A 429 -3.39 0.21 25.46
N ALA A 430 -3.87 1.39 25.86
CA ALA A 430 -3.82 1.83 27.25
C ALA A 430 -4.59 0.86 28.17
N ARG A 431 -5.78 0.41 27.74
CA ARG A 431 -6.62 -0.52 28.51
C ARG A 431 -6.01 -1.92 28.65
N PHE A 432 -5.25 -2.37 27.66
CA PHE A 432 -4.60 -3.69 27.64
C PHE A 432 -3.12 -3.66 28.09
N GLY A 433 -2.56 -2.49 28.38
CA GLY A 433 -1.16 -2.35 28.80
C GLY A 433 -0.14 -2.64 27.70
N MET A 434 -0.45 -2.30 26.45
CA MET A 434 0.44 -2.52 25.29
C MET A 434 1.09 -1.22 24.83
N GLU A 435 2.31 -1.30 24.29
CA GLU A 435 2.95 -0.14 23.64
C GLU A 435 2.15 0.25 22.39
N CYS A 436 1.92 1.55 22.19
CA CYS A 436 1.22 2.09 21.04
C CYS A 436 2.06 3.16 20.33
N VAL A 437 2.29 2.97 19.03
CA VAL A 437 2.92 3.96 18.16
C VAL A 437 1.97 4.29 17.02
N VAL A 438 1.69 5.58 16.84
CA VAL A 438 0.78 6.10 15.84
C VAL A 438 1.56 6.91 14.82
N TYR A 439 1.53 6.50 13.56
CA TYR A 439 2.03 7.27 12.43
C TYR A 439 0.92 8.20 11.91
N MET A 440 1.25 9.46 11.69
CA MET A 440 0.29 10.47 11.25
C MET A 440 0.99 11.49 10.35
N GLY A 441 0.42 11.79 9.20
CA GLY A 441 0.96 12.82 8.29
C GLY A 441 1.14 14.17 8.99
N SER A 442 2.23 14.89 8.74
CA SER A 442 2.51 16.14 9.46
C SER A 442 1.47 17.24 9.21
N GLU A 443 0.82 17.24 8.04
CA GLU A 443 -0.31 18.12 7.76
C GLU A 443 -1.56 17.72 8.58
N ASP A 444 -1.80 16.42 8.77
CA ASP A 444 -2.89 15.92 9.62
C ASP A 444 -2.61 16.19 11.11
N VAL A 445 -1.37 16.08 11.57
CA VAL A 445 -0.95 16.46 12.93
C VAL A 445 -1.30 17.92 13.21
N ARG A 446 -1.08 18.81 12.23
CA ARG A 446 -1.41 20.24 12.31
C ARG A 446 -2.92 20.46 12.38
N ARG A 447 -3.69 19.84 11.47
CA ARG A 447 -5.16 20.01 11.36
C ARG A 447 -5.94 19.36 12.51
N GLN A 448 -5.42 18.29 13.09
CA GLN A 448 -6.11 17.45 14.09
C GLN A 448 -5.37 17.40 15.43
N SER A 449 -4.80 18.54 15.84
CA SER A 449 -3.95 18.68 17.03
C SER A 449 -4.60 18.18 18.33
N LEU A 450 -5.92 18.33 18.47
CA LEU A 450 -6.68 17.81 19.63
C LEU A 450 -6.65 16.29 19.71
N ASN A 451 -6.78 15.58 18.58
CA ASN A 451 -6.67 14.12 18.56
C ASN A 451 -5.23 13.66 18.82
N VAL A 452 -4.22 14.39 18.33
CA VAL A 452 -2.82 14.14 18.68
C VAL A 452 -2.60 14.24 20.19
N PHE A 453 -3.14 15.29 20.81
CA PHE A 453 -3.05 15.47 22.25
C PHE A 453 -3.76 14.33 23.01
N ARG A 454 -4.97 13.93 22.59
CA ARG A 454 -5.71 12.79 23.17
C ARG A 454 -4.90 11.50 23.09
N MET A 455 -4.27 11.20 21.96
CA MET A 455 -3.42 10.00 21.79
C MET A 455 -2.23 10.01 22.76
N ARG A 456 -1.56 11.16 22.92
CA ARG A 456 -0.44 11.30 23.87
C ARG A 456 -0.89 11.17 25.32
N MET A 457 -2.06 11.72 25.68
CA MET A 457 -2.65 11.54 27.01
C MET A 457 -2.94 10.07 27.33
N LEU A 458 -3.26 9.27 26.32
CA LEU A 458 -3.46 7.82 26.43
C LEU A 458 -2.14 7.02 26.46
N GLY A 459 -0.99 7.69 26.41
CA GLY A 459 0.34 7.06 26.46
C GLY A 459 0.88 6.60 25.11
N ALA A 460 0.21 6.90 24.00
CA ALA A 460 0.71 6.56 22.67
C ALA A 460 1.82 7.53 22.21
N LYS A 461 2.82 6.98 21.50
CA LYS A 461 3.83 7.77 20.79
C LYS A 461 3.27 8.16 19.43
N VAL A 462 3.17 9.46 19.13
CA VAL A 462 2.69 9.95 17.82
C VAL A 462 3.89 10.43 17.01
N ILE A 463 4.14 9.79 15.86
CA ILE A 463 5.24 10.06 14.93
C ILE A 463 4.70 10.83 13.72
N PRO A 464 5.06 12.12 13.54
CA PRO A 464 4.73 12.88 12.35
C PRO A 464 5.48 12.33 11.12
N VAL A 465 4.77 12.14 10.02
CA VAL A 465 5.34 11.71 8.73
C VAL A 465 5.52 12.92 7.82
N GLU A 466 6.76 13.17 7.40
CA GLU A 466 7.16 14.33 6.59
C GLU A 466 7.37 14.00 5.11
N SER A 467 7.32 12.72 4.73
CA SER A 467 7.45 12.25 3.36
C SER A 467 6.15 12.45 2.56
N GLY A 468 6.29 12.53 1.24
CA GLY A 468 5.16 12.58 0.30
C GLY A 468 4.24 13.78 0.51
N SER A 469 2.94 13.51 0.48
CA SER A 469 1.86 14.49 0.67
C SER A 469 1.66 14.89 2.14
N LYS A 470 2.31 14.17 3.07
CA LYS A 470 2.22 14.38 4.52
C LYS A 470 0.80 14.14 5.07
N THR A 471 0.09 13.19 4.49
CA THR A 471 -1.29 12.81 4.84
C THR A 471 -1.40 11.34 5.22
N LEU A 472 -2.63 10.82 5.38
CA LEU A 472 -2.94 9.42 5.69
C LEU A 472 -2.21 8.41 4.80
N LYS A 473 -2.10 8.64 3.49
CA LYS A 473 -1.38 7.72 2.58
C LYS A 473 0.04 7.48 3.06
N ASP A 474 0.77 8.56 3.34
CA ASP A 474 2.18 8.47 3.75
C ASP A 474 2.33 7.88 5.17
N ALA A 475 1.33 8.08 6.04
CA ALA A 475 1.28 7.43 7.35
C ALA A 475 1.12 5.90 7.26
N VAL A 476 0.32 5.38 6.30
CA VAL A 476 0.24 3.94 6.02
C VAL A 476 1.60 3.40 5.62
N ASN A 477 2.32 4.13 4.76
CA ASN A 477 3.64 3.72 4.24
C ASN A 477 4.64 3.54 5.38
N GLU A 478 4.74 4.54 6.27
CA GLU A 478 5.66 4.47 7.41
C GLU A 478 5.24 3.40 8.43
N ALA A 479 3.94 3.19 8.66
CA ALA A 479 3.46 2.10 9.50
C ALA A 479 3.82 0.72 8.91
N MET A 480 3.64 0.52 7.61
CA MET A 480 4.07 -0.71 6.93
C MET A 480 5.59 -0.94 7.03
N ARG A 481 6.40 0.12 6.88
CA ARG A 481 7.86 0.06 7.01
C ARG A 481 8.32 -0.30 8.43
N ASP A 482 7.68 0.27 9.44
CA ASP A 482 7.89 -0.12 10.83
C ASP A 482 7.55 -1.59 11.02
N TRP A 483 6.39 -2.03 10.49
CA TRP A 483 5.97 -3.41 10.60
C TRP A 483 7.02 -4.37 10.06
N VAL A 484 7.50 -4.14 8.83
CA VAL A 484 8.59 -4.92 8.20
C VAL A 484 9.82 -5.02 9.12
N THR A 485 10.15 -3.93 9.80
CA THR A 485 11.37 -3.85 10.62
C THR A 485 11.21 -4.53 11.98
N ASN A 486 10.00 -4.55 12.54
CA ASN A 486 9.70 -4.99 13.91
C ASN A 486 8.71 -6.17 13.97
N LEU A 487 8.68 -7.03 12.94
CA LEU A 487 7.71 -8.12 12.79
C LEU A 487 7.59 -9.04 14.01
N GLU A 488 8.70 -9.30 14.72
CA GLU A 488 8.74 -10.26 15.83
C GLU A 488 7.79 -9.87 16.97
N ASN A 489 7.81 -8.61 17.41
CA ASN A 489 7.07 -8.14 18.59
C ASN A 489 5.88 -7.22 18.28
N THR A 490 5.72 -6.81 17.01
CA THR A 490 4.75 -5.78 16.60
C THR A 490 3.58 -6.34 15.80
N HIS A 491 2.36 -5.94 16.18
CA HIS A 491 1.16 -6.08 15.33
C HIS A 491 0.82 -4.74 14.66
N TYR A 492 0.56 -4.77 13.36
CA TYR A 492 0.03 -3.62 12.64
C TYR A 492 -1.49 -3.59 12.72
N LEU A 493 -2.05 -2.64 13.46
CA LEU A 493 -3.48 -2.47 13.62
C LEU A 493 -4.04 -1.52 12.54
N LEU A 494 -4.27 -2.08 11.35
CA LEU A 494 -4.79 -1.33 10.21
C LEU A 494 -6.21 -0.79 10.46
N GLY A 495 -6.46 0.46 10.07
CA GLY A 495 -7.67 1.19 10.46
C GLY A 495 -8.90 1.04 9.59
N SER A 496 -8.79 0.39 8.44
CA SER A 496 -9.92 0.18 7.54
C SER A 496 -9.77 -1.14 6.79
N VAL A 497 -10.81 -1.55 6.05
CA VAL A 497 -10.86 -2.76 5.21
C VAL A 497 -10.00 -2.64 3.93
N LEU A 498 -8.80 -2.12 4.11
CA LEU A 498 -7.72 -1.97 3.14
C LEU A 498 -6.66 -3.04 3.47
N GLY A 499 -5.48 -2.93 2.86
CA GLY A 499 -4.38 -3.82 3.18
C GLY A 499 -4.44 -5.14 2.43
N PRO A 500 -3.37 -5.95 2.49
CA PRO A 500 -3.40 -7.32 1.98
C PRO A 500 -4.40 -8.16 2.79
N HIS A 501 -4.92 -9.23 2.19
CA HIS A 501 -5.54 -10.31 2.96
C HIS A 501 -4.60 -10.72 4.11
N PRO A 502 -5.07 -10.94 5.36
CA PRO A 502 -6.46 -11.06 5.80
C PRO A 502 -7.13 -9.77 6.26
N PHE A 503 -6.46 -8.61 6.20
CA PHE A 503 -6.99 -7.37 6.82
C PHE A 503 -8.41 -6.99 6.34
N PRO A 504 -8.73 -6.97 5.03
CA PRO A 504 -10.09 -6.64 4.59
C PRO A 504 -11.16 -7.55 5.21
N LYS A 505 -10.93 -8.87 5.17
CA LYS A 505 -11.84 -9.90 5.72
C LYS A 505 -11.96 -9.78 7.25
N MET A 506 -10.83 -9.68 7.94
CA MET A 506 -10.77 -9.56 9.40
C MET A 506 -11.51 -8.32 9.90
N ILE A 507 -11.18 -7.15 9.35
CA ILE A 507 -11.75 -5.89 9.80
C ILE A 507 -13.25 -5.84 9.50
N ARG A 508 -13.68 -6.40 8.36
CA ARG A 508 -15.09 -6.53 8.02
C ARG A 508 -15.84 -7.40 9.03
N ASP A 509 -15.30 -8.54 9.42
CA ASP A 509 -15.92 -9.41 10.43
C ASP A 509 -16.03 -8.74 11.80
N LEU A 510 -15.02 -7.96 12.20
CA LEU A 510 -15.04 -7.19 13.45
C LEU A 510 -16.04 -6.03 13.40
N GLN A 511 -16.31 -5.48 12.22
CA GLN A 511 -17.30 -4.39 12.02
C GLN A 511 -18.72 -4.91 11.74
N ARG A 512 -18.89 -6.19 11.40
CA ARG A 512 -20.18 -6.82 11.07
C ARG A 512 -21.24 -6.68 12.18
N VAL A 513 -20.81 -6.45 13.42
CA VAL A 513 -21.70 -6.16 14.55
C VAL A 513 -22.67 -5.00 14.26
N ILE A 514 -22.26 -4.03 13.43
CA ILE A 514 -23.11 -2.89 13.03
C ILE A 514 -24.34 -3.39 12.26
N GLY A 515 -24.15 -4.17 11.18
CA GLY A 515 -25.22 -4.72 10.35
C GLY A 515 -26.13 -5.69 11.12
N LYS A 516 -25.57 -6.54 11.99
CA LYS A 516 -26.35 -7.43 12.86
C LYS A 516 -27.31 -6.66 13.75
N GLU A 517 -26.79 -5.66 14.46
CA GLU A 517 -27.62 -4.85 15.34
C GLU A 517 -28.66 -4.03 14.55
N ILE A 518 -28.32 -3.49 13.37
CA ILE A 518 -29.31 -2.83 12.51
C ILE A 518 -30.45 -3.80 12.20
N LYS A 519 -30.14 -5.03 11.76
CA LYS A 519 -31.14 -6.03 11.37
C LYS A 519 -32.05 -6.40 12.54
N GLU A 520 -31.48 -6.63 13.73
CA GLU A 520 -32.27 -6.92 14.94
C GLU A 520 -33.16 -5.73 15.34
N GLN A 521 -32.59 -4.53 15.41
CA GLN A 521 -33.27 -3.33 15.91
C GLN A 521 -34.34 -2.81 14.95
N ILE A 522 -34.14 -2.89 13.63
CA ILE A 522 -35.13 -2.43 12.65
C ILE A 522 -36.32 -3.40 12.57
N LEU A 523 -36.09 -4.71 12.72
CA LEU A 523 -37.18 -5.67 12.80
C LEU A 523 -38.02 -5.44 14.06
N GLU A 524 -37.40 -5.14 15.19
CA GLU A 524 -38.11 -4.78 16.42
C GLU A 524 -38.94 -3.49 16.27
N LYS A 525 -38.36 -2.44 15.68
CA LYS A 525 -38.98 -1.11 15.63
C LYS A 525 -39.94 -0.87 14.47
N ALA A 526 -39.66 -1.46 13.31
CA ALA A 526 -40.41 -1.25 12.07
C ALA A 526 -41.13 -2.51 11.57
N GLY A 527 -40.86 -3.68 12.16
CA GLY A 527 -41.51 -4.95 11.77
C GLY A 527 -41.05 -5.52 10.41
N LYS A 528 -40.08 -4.89 9.77
CA LYS A 528 -39.54 -5.28 8.44
C LYS A 528 -38.09 -4.83 8.28
N LEU A 529 -37.41 -5.40 7.29
CA LEU A 529 -36.10 -4.91 6.83
C LEU A 529 -36.25 -3.53 6.17
N PRO A 530 -35.19 -2.69 6.19
CA PRO A 530 -35.22 -1.39 5.53
C PRO A 530 -35.19 -1.56 4.01
N ASP A 531 -35.68 -0.57 3.29
CA ASP A 531 -35.64 -0.53 1.82
C ASP A 531 -34.24 -0.12 1.32
N ALA A 532 -33.50 0.66 2.11
CA ALA A 532 -32.10 0.99 1.83
C ALA A 532 -31.27 1.16 3.10
N ILE A 533 -29.97 0.87 3.00
CA ILE A 533 -28.98 1.21 4.01
C ILE A 533 -27.85 2.05 3.39
N VAL A 534 -27.42 3.09 4.11
CA VAL A 534 -26.53 4.13 3.61
C VAL A 534 -25.36 4.32 4.57
N ALA A 535 -24.15 4.40 4.04
CA ALA A 535 -22.94 4.60 4.83
C ALA A 535 -21.88 5.36 4.03
N CYS A 536 -20.99 6.10 4.70
CA CYS A 536 -19.91 6.80 4.03
C CYS A 536 -18.75 5.86 3.71
N VAL A 537 -18.04 6.13 2.61
CA VAL A 537 -16.99 5.26 2.09
C VAL A 537 -15.72 6.07 1.89
N GLY A 538 -14.79 5.94 2.84
CA GLY A 538 -13.37 6.24 2.66
C GLY A 538 -12.68 4.92 2.32
N GLY A 539 -11.91 4.37 3.24
CA GLY A 539 -11.42 2.99 3.11
C GLY A 539 -12.52 1.90 3.23
N GLY A 540 -13.70 2.22 3.79
CA GLY A 540 -14.91 1.36 3.74
C GLY A 540 -15.31 0.59 5.00
N SER A 541 -14.58 0.67 6.12
CA SER A 541 -14.84 -0.22 7.28
C SER A 541 -16.24 -0.11 7.90
N ASN A 542 -16.78 1.11 8.05
CA ASN A 542 -18.13 1.31 8.58
C ASN A 542 -19.20 0.83 7.58
N ALA A 543 -18.97 1.10 6.29
CA ALA A 543 -19.92 0.77 5.23
C ALA A 543 -20.03 -0.74 5.06
N ILE A 544 -18.92 -1.48 4.95
CA ILE A 544 -19.01 -2.93 4.84
C ILE A 544 -19.54 -3.59 6.12
N GLY A 545 -19.22 -3.06 7.31
CA GLY A 545 -19.81 -3.50 8.57
C GLY A 545 -21.33 -3.30 8.61
N THR A 546 -21.83 -2.23 7.98
CA THR A 546 -23.25 -1.95 7.79
C THR A 546 -23.87 -2.88 6.75
N PHE A 547 -23.18 -3.12 5.63
CA PHE A 547 -23.72 -3.82 4.46
C PHE A 547 -23.72 -5.33 4.57
N TYR A 548 -22.76 -5.92 5.27
CA TYR A 548 -22.42 -7.33 5.10
C TYR A 548 -23.61 -8.28 5.30
N ASP A 549 -24.37 -8.11 6.39
CA ASP A 549 -25.55 -8.94 6.67
C ASP A 549 -26.74 -8.68 5.73
N PHE A 550 -26.66 -7.66 4.87
CA PHE A 550 -27.68 -7.33 3.87
C PHE A 550 -27.25 -7.69 2.44
N ILE A 551 -26.04 -8.19 2.20
CA ILE A 551 -25.55 -8.55 0.85
C ILE A 551 -26.46 -9.59 0.17
N GLU A 552 -27.01 -10.55 0.91
CA GLU A 552 -27.95 -11.53 0.37
C GLU A 552 -29.41 -11.05 0.35
N GLU A 553 -29.72 -9.98 1.05
CA GLU A 553 -31.06 -9.37 1.09
C GLU A 553 -31.26 -8.49 -0.15
N LYS A 554 -31.55 -9.10 -1.32
CA LYS A 554 -31.57 -8.39 -2.62
C LYS A 554 -32.60 -7.25 -2.70
N ASN A 555 -33.61 -7.25 -1.82
CA ASN A 555 -34.61 -6.18 -1.72
C ASN A 555 -34.12 -4.96 -0.93
N VAL A 556 -32.99 -5.07 -0.22
CA VAL A 556 -32.36 -3.95 0.50
C VAL A 556 -31.26 -3.34 -0.38
N ARG A 557 -31.41 -2.07 -0.71
CA ARG A 557 -30.39 -1.31 -1.45
C ARG A 557 -29.20 -0.98 -0.54
N LEU A 558 -27.98 -1.11 -1.06
CA LEU A 558 -26.74 -0.80 -0.33
C LEU A 558 -26.11 0.43 -0.99
N ILE A 559 -26.04 1.55 -0.26
CA ILE A 559 -25.62 2.84 -0.82
C ILE A 559 -24.36 3.34 -0.09
N GLY A 560 -23.24 3.35 -0.80
CA GLY A 560 -22.00 3.96 -0.33
C GLY A 560 -21.89 5.43 -0.78
N VAL A 561 -21.56 6.34 0.13
CA VAL A 561 -21.34 7.76 -0.19
C VAL A 561 -19.87 8.14 -0.02
N GLU A 562 -19.22 8.46 -1.14
CA GLU A 562 -17.81 8.87 -1.20
C GLU A 562 -17.65 10.39 -1.08
N ALA A 563 -16.44 10.85 -0.79
CA ALA A 563 -16.12 12.27 -0.78
C ALA A 563 -15.90 12.81 -2.19
N GLY A 564 -16.83 13.64 -2.64
CA GLY A 564 -16.78 14.35 -3.92
C GLY A 564 -15.86 15.57 -3.92
N GLY A 565 -15.32 15.99 -2.77
CA GLY A 565 -14.41 17.13 -2.66
C GLY A 565 -15.01 18.41 -3.23
N ASP A 566 -14.26 19.09 -4.10
CA ASP A 566 -14.73 20.29 -4.82
C ASP A 566 -15.72 19.96 -5.95
N GLY A 567 -15.80 18.68 -6.33
CA GLY A 567 -16.64 18.14 -7.40
C GLY A 567 -15.94 17.01 -8.15
N VAL A 568 -16.69 15.98 -8.53
CA VAL A 568 -16.15 14.77 -9.22
C VAL A 568 -15.67 15.01 -10.65
N ASP A 569 -15.91 16.20 -11.19
CA ASP A 569 -15.42 16.64 -12.50
C ASP A 569 -14.13 17.49 -12.40
N THR A 570 -13.62 17.68 -11.19
CA THR A 570 -12.32 18.29 -10.90
C THR A 570 -11.32 17.22 -10.46
N ASP A 571 -10.03 17.54 -10.39
CA ASP A 571 -9.02 16.63 -9.82
C ASP A 571 -9.03 16.61 -8.28
N ARG A 572 -9.89 17.41 -7.64
CA ARG A 572 -9.91 17.61 -6.17
C ARG A 572 -11.08 16.87 -5.55
N HIS A 573 -10.98 15.54 -5.50
CA HIS A 573 -11.95 14.66 -4.85
C HIS A 573 -11.33 13.37 -4.31
N SER A 574 -12.12 12.57 -3.58
CA SER A 574 -11.77 11.21 -3.13
C SER A 574 -12.84 10.19 -3.52
N ALA A 575 -13.53 10.42 -4.65
CA ALA A 575 -14.62 9.58 -5.16
C ALA A 575 -14.09 8.38 -5.96
N THR A 576 -13.44 7.45 -5.25
CA THR A 576 -12.66 6.35 -5.81
C THR A 576 -13.47 5.36 -6.65
N LEU A 577 -14.64 4.92 -6.18
CA LEU A 577 -15.53 4.01 -6.92
C LEU A 577 -16.25 4.74 -8.04
N THR A 578 -16.45 6.05 -7.92
CA THR A 578 -17.09 6.87 -8.95
C THR A 578 -16.16 7.16 -10.13
N LYS A 579 -14.89 7.51 -9.89
CA LYS A 579 -13.95 8.00 -10.92
C LYS A 579 -12.66 7.20 -11.06
N GLY A 580 -12.37 6.30 -10.13
CA GLY A 580 -11.12 5.53 -10.10
C GLY A 580 -11.09 4.37 -11.10
N THR A 581 -9.90 3.79 -11.21
CA THR A 581 -9.59 2.63 -12.05
C THR A 581 -8.97 1.52 -11.20
N ILE A 582 -8.86 0.31 -11.75
CA ILE A 582 -8.31 -0.83 -11.00
C ILE A 582 -6.79 -0.70 -10.92
N GLY A 583 -6.24 -0.86 -9.72
CA GLY A 583 -4.80 -0.90 -9.46
C GLY A 583 -4.49 -1.61 -8.15
N VAL A 584 -3.23 -1.56 -7.77
CA VAL A 584 -2.70 -2.07 -6.50
C VAL A 584 -2.24 -0.90 -5.64
N LEU A 585 -2.65 -0.88 -4.38
CA LEU A 585 -2.15 0.07 -3.41
C LEU A 585 -2.23 -0.54 -2.01
N HIS A 586 -1.18 -0.32 -1.21
CA HIS A 586 -1.08 -0.80 0.16
C HIS A 586 -1.43 -2.30 0.32
N GLY A 587 -0.97 -3.16 -0.61
CA GLY A 587 -1.09 -4.61 -0.44
C GLY A 587 -2.30 -5.28 -1.09
N ALA A 588 -3.23 -4.55 -1.71
CA ALA A 588 -4.40 -5.16 -2.35
C ALA A 588 -4.73 -4.55 -3.71
N ARG A 589 -5.30 -5.39 -4.59
CA ARG A 589 -5.92 -4.97 -5.85
C ARG A 589 -7.32 -4.42 -5.59
N MET A 590 -7.57 -3.18 -5.97
CA MET A 590 -8.81 -2.45 -5.70
C MET A 590 -9.06 -1.34 -6.73
N TYR A 591 -10.23 -0.70 -6.69
CA TYR A 591 -10.38 0.62 -7.30
C TYR A 591 -9.53 1.66 -6.56
N LEU A 592 -8.87 2.52 -7.31
CA LEU A 592 -8.09 3.63 -6.79
C LEU A 592 -8.03 4.80 -7.77
N LEU A 593 -7.72 5.99 -7.26
CA LEU A 593 -7.47 7.19 -8.04
C LEU A 593 -6.00 7.20 -8.49
N GLN A 594 -5.80 7.11 -9.81
CA GLN A 594 -4.50 7.10 -10.45
C GLN A 594 -4.53 7.75 -11.83
N THR A 595 -3.37 8.20 -12.30
CA THR A 595 -3.18 8.67 -13.67
C THR A 595 -3.25 7.52 -14.67
N LYS A 596 -3.28 7.85 -15.96
CA LYS A 596 -3.26 6.85 -17.05
C LYS A 596 -1.97 6.03 -17.09
N GLU A 597 -0.90 6.56 -16.49
CA GLU A 597 0.41 5.94 -16.36
C GLU A 597 0.54 5.11 -15.07
N GLY A 598 -0.55 4.94 -14.32
CA GLY A 598 -0.60 4.14 -13.10
C GLY A 598 0.01 4.82 -11.87
N GLN A 599 0.14 6.14 -11.87
CA GLN A 599 0.64 6.90 -10.71
C GLN A 599 -0.52 7.23 -9.77
N ILE A 600 -0.37 6.95 -8.47
CA ILE A 600 -1.36 7.33 -7.45
C ILE A 600 -1.49 8.85 -7.41
N THR A 601 -2.72 9.36 -7.51
CA THR A 601 -3.02 10.79 -7.47
C THR A 601 -3.24 11.26 -6.04
N GLU A 602 -2.89 12.52 -5.77
CA GLU A 602 -3.32 13.20 -4.55
C GLU A 602 -4.85 13.35 -4.55
N THR A 603 -5.45 13.29 -3.37
CA THR A 603 -6.89 13.38 -3.18
C THR A 603 -7.28 14.64 -2.42
N HIS A 604 -8.59 14.90 -2.39
CA HIS A 604 -9.12 15.99 -1.59
C HIS A 604 -10.47 15.63 -0.98
N SER A 605 -10.64 16.00 0.29
CA SER A 605 -11.93 16.13 0.95
C SER A 605 -11.80 17.08 2.14
N ILE A 606 -12.87 17.76 2.51
CA ILE A 606 -12.97 18.45 3.80
C ILE A 606 -12.86 17.47 4.97
N SER A 607 -13.22 16.20 4.76
CA SER A 607 -13.20 15.13 5.76
C SER A 607 -11.92 14.30 5.65
N ALA A 608 -11.00 14.46 6.60
CA ALA A 608 -9.74 13.71 6.62
C ALA A 608 -9.92 12.17 6.71
N GLY A 609 -11.07 11.67 7.19
CA GLY A 609 -11.35 10.23 7.23
C GLY A 609 -11.80 9.63 5.90
N LEU A 610 -12.18 10.47 4.92
CA LEU A 610 -12.55 10.08 3.56
C LEU A 610 -11.48 10.46 2.51
N ASP A 611 -10.48 11.25 2.90
CA ASP A 611 -9.38 11.69 2.03
C ASP A 611 -8.35 10.58 1.81
N TYR A 612 -8.69 9.63 0.95
CA TYR A 612 -7.86 8.47 0.64
C TYR A 612 -8.07 8.01 -0.82
N PRO A 613 -7.00 7.70 -1.58
CA PRO A 613 -7.09 7.39 -3.01
C PRO A 613 -7.60 5.99 -3.33
N GLY A 614 -7.72 5.07 -2.37
CA GLY A 614 -8.18 3.70 -2.61
C GLY A 614 -9.53 3.41 -1.94
N VAL A 615 -9.99 2.17 -2.06
CA VAL A 615 -11.21 1.69 -1.38
C VAL A 615 -11.14 0.20 -1.15
N GLY A 616 -11.68 -0.31 -0.04
CA GLY A 616 -11.58 -1.74 0.30
C GLY A 616 -11.99 -2.68 -0.84
N PRO A 617 -11.28 -3.81 -1.03
CA PRO A 617 -11.50 -4.70 -2.18
C PRO A 617 -12.89 -5.32 -2.20
N GLU A 618 -13.53 -5.54 -1.05
CA GLU A 618 -14.90 -6.05 -1.00
C GLU A 618 -15.91 -5.02 -1.54
N HIS A 619 -15.69 -3.71 -1.36
CA HIS A 619 -16.50 -2.68 -2.02
C HIS A 619 -16.24 -2.61 -3.53
N SER A 620 -14.99 -2.78 -3.94
CA SER A 620 -14.64 -2.89 -5.36
C SER A 620 -15.41 -4.04 -6.05
N TYR A 621 -15.48 -5.19 -5.37
CA TYR A 621 -16.28 -6.33 -5.80
C TYR A 621 -17.78 -6.04 -5.81
N LEU A 622 -18.34 -5.44 -4.75
CA LEU A 622 -19.76 -5.12 -4.67
C LEU A 622 -20.20 -4.12 -5.77
N LYS A 623 -19.32 -3.19 -6.16
CA LYS A 623 -19.54 -2.32 -7.32
C LYS A 623 -19.56 -3.12 -8.62
N GLU A 624 -18.56 -3.97 -8.86
CA GLU A 624 -18.44 -4.76 -10.10
C GLU A 624 -19.62 -5.75 -10.25
N ALA A 625 -20.03 -6.38 -9.14
CA ALA A 625 -21.19 -7.25 -9.07
C ALA A 625 -22.54 -6.51 -9.11
N GLN A 626 -22.53 -5.16 -9.17
CA GLN A 626 -23.71 -4.30 -9.12
C GLN A 626 -24.61 -4.57 -7.92
N ARG A 627 -24.04 -5.05 -6.81
CA ARG A 627 -24.77 -5.33 -5.58
C ARG A 627 -24.89 -4.09 -4.70
N ALA A 628 -23.89 -3.21 -4.72
CA ALA A 628 -23.92 -1.92 -4.04
C ALA A 628 -23.84 -0.77 -5.03
N GLU A 629 -24.54 0.31 -4.72
CA GLU A 629 -24.53 1.56 -5.47
C GLU A 629 -23.60 2.54 -4.76
N TYR A 630 -22.85 3.33 -5.53
CA TYR A 630 -21.92 4.30 -4.99
C TYR A 630 -22.18 5.67 -5.61
N MET A 631 -22.21 6.70 -4.76
CA MET A 631 -22.38 8.09 -5.15
C MET A 631 -21.39 8.98 -4.42
N ALA A 632 -21.22 10.22 -4.86
CA ALA A 632 -20.31 11.18 -4.25
C ALA A 632 -21.07 12.39 -3.70
N ALA A 633 -20.65 12.87 -2.53
CA ALA A 633 -21.12 14.14 -1.95
C ALA A 633 -19.97 15.14 -1.88
N THR A 634 -20.14 16.34 -2.43
CA THR A 634 -19.14 17.41 -2.36
C THR A 634 -18.98 17.94 -0.94
N ASP A 635 -17.89 18.65 -0.68
CA ASP A 635 -17.62 19.25 0.61
C ASP A 635 -18.75 20.19 1.06
N VAL A 636 -19.33 20.95 0.12
CA VAL A 636 -20.48 21.83 0.37
C VAL A 636 -21.71 21.01 0.78
N GLN A 637 -21.99 19.92 0.06
CA GLN A 637 -23.13 19.04 0.36
C GLN A 637 -22.98 18.37 1.73
N ALA A 638 -21.78 17.89 2.06
CA ALA A 638 -21.49 17.32 3.36
C ALA A 638 -21.62 18.36 4.49
N LEU A 639 -21.14 19.59 4.30
CA LEU A 639 -21.27 20.67 5.27
C LEU A 639 -22.73 21.11 5.47
N SER A 640 -23.53 21.16 4.40
CA SER A 640 -24.97 21.40 4.49
C SER A 640 -25.68 20.29 5.28
N ALA A 641 -25.29 19.02 5.09
CA ALA A 641 -25.83 17.90 5.85
C ALA A 641 -25.38 17.90 7.33
N PHE A 642 -24.15 18.34 7.61
CA PHE A 642 -23.65 18.55 8.97
C PHE A 642 -24.52 19.58 9.71
N ARG A 643 -24.76 20.74 9.07
CA ARG A 643 -25.67 21.78 9.60
C ARG A 643 -27.06 21.22 9.81
N LEU A 644 -27.62 20.55 8.80
CA LEU A 644 -28.97 20.02 8.81
C LEU A 644 -29.21 19.08 9.99
N LEU A 645 -28.34 18.09 10.20
CA LEU A 645 -28.49 17.15 11.31
C LEU A 645 -28.35 17.84 12.67
N THR A 646 -27.42 18.79 12.77
CA THR A 646 -27.18 19.58 13.99
C THR A 646 -28.43 20.38 14.37
N GLU A 647 -29.03 21.12 13.43
CA GLU A 647 -30.18 21.99 13.68
C GLU A 647 -31.52 21.22 13.80
N LYS A 648 -31.66 20.10 13.11
CA LYS A 648 -32.92 19.33 13.11
C LYS A 648 -32.99 18.34 14.25
N GLU A 649 -31.91 17.62 14.53
CA GLU A 649 -31.93 16.52 15.51
C GLU A 649 -31.03 16.78 16.73
N GLY A 650 -30.30 17.90 16.78
CA GLY A 650 -29.39 18.19 17.90
C GLY A 650 -28.21 17.22 17.98
N ILE A 651 -27.85 16.58 16.86
CA ILE A 651 -26.75 15.63 16.76
C ILE A 651 -25.67 16.25 15.90
N ILE A 652 -24.46 16.41 16.43
CA ILE A 652 -23.30 16.93 15.69
C ILE A 652 -22.57 15.73 15.05
N PRO A 653 -22.74 15.47 13.74
CA PRO A 653 -22.13 14.31 13.09
C PRO A 653 -20.65 14.55 12.81
N ALA A 654 -19.85 13.49 12.71
CA ALA A 654 -18.55 13.62 12.06
C ALA A 654 -18.73 14.04 10.59
N LEU A 655 -17.80 14.81 10.02
CA LEU A 655 -17.84 15.22 8.61
C LEU A 655 -17.89 14.01 7.66
N GLU A 656 -17.27 12.89 8.03
CA GLU A 656 -17.35 11.61 7.32
C GLU A 656 -18.82 11.15 7.27
N SER A 657 -19.50 11.13 8.42
CA SER A 657 -20.89 10.72 8.53
C SER A 657 -21.84 11.68 7.82
N ALA A 658 -21.51 12.97 7.77
CA ALA A 658 -22.32 13.98 7.10
C ALA A 658 -22.47 13.71 5.58
N HIS A 659 -21.48 13.06 4.95
CA HIS A 659 -21.61 12.58 3.57
C HIS A 659 -22.72 11.53 3.45
N ALA A 660 -22.77 10.55 4.36
CA ALA A 660 -23.83 9.55 4.39
C ALA A 660 -25.21 10.17 4.68
N ILE A 661 -25.25 11.17 5.56
CA ILE A 661 -26.49 11.92 5.85
C ILE A 661 -26.98 12.64 4.58
N TYR A 662 -26.09 13.32 3.84
CA TYR A 662 -26.46 13.94 2.57
C TYR A 662 -27.08 12.92 1.61
N GLY A 663 -26.34 11.85 1.29
CA GLY A 663 -26.82 10.84 0.34
C GLY A 663 -28.11 10.14 0.79
N GLY A 664 -28.25 9.86 2.10
CA GLY A 664 -29.45 9.23 2.64
C GLY A 664 -30.67 10.13 2.66
N VAL A 665 -30.50 11.44 2.92
CA VAL A 665 -31.59 12.43 2.86
C VAL A 665 -32.04 12.66 1.42
N GLU A 666 -31.10 12.77 0.47
CA GLU A 666 -31.46 12.89 -0.95
C GLU A 666 -32.18 11.65 -1.46
N LEU A 667 -31.73 10.46 -1.04
CA LEU A 667 -32.44 9.21 -1.35
C LEU A 667 -33.85 9.19 -0.74
N ALA A 668 -34.00 9.58 0.53
CA ALA A 668 -35.28 9.60 1.21
C ALA A 668 -36.33 10.46 0.48
N LYS A 669 -35.93 11.62 -0.05
CA LYS A 669 -36.78 12.53 -0.85
C LYS A 669 -37.39 11.85 -2.08
N THR A 670 -36.70 10.86 -2.65
CA THR A 670 -37.16 10.14 -3.85
C THR A 670 -38.08 8.96 -3.55
N MET A 671 -38.24 8.60 -2.28
CA MET A 671 -38.95 7.41 -1.83
C MET A 671 -40.28 7.75 -1.15
N SER A 672 -41.24 6.83 -1.20
CA SER A 672 -42.54 7.02 -0.56
C SER A 672 -42.45 6.93 0.97
N LYS A 673 -43.42 7.55 1.66
CA LYS A 673 -43.41 7.71 3.13
C LYS A 673 -43.54 6.39 3.92
N ASP A 674 -43.98 5.31 3.26
CA ASP A 674 -44.08 3.96 3.85
C ASP A 674 -42.73 3.20 3.84
N LYS A 675 -41.70 3.79 3.23
CA LYS A 675 -40.37 3.20 3.09
C LYS A 675 -39.44 3.58 4.24
N ASP A 676 -38.41 2.77 4.44
CA ASP A 676 -37.45 2.91 5.52
C ASP A 676 -36.00 2.95 5.00
N ILE A 677 -35.23 3.92 5.48
CA ILE A 677 -33.80 4.06 5.19
C ILE A 677 -33.02 4.07 6.50
N VAL A 678 -31.99 3.24 6.61
CA VAL A 678 -31.03 3.31 7.72
C VAL A 678 -29.76 4.00 7.25
N ILE A 679 -29.35 5.06 7.93
CA ILE A 679 -28.08 5.76 7.69
C ILE A 679 -27.14 5.48 8.85
N THR A 680 -25.94 4.95 8.56
CA THR A 680 -24.92 4.72 9.59
C THR A 680 -24.23 6.03 9.95
N LEU A 681 -24.46 6.50 11.18
CA LEU A 681 -23.79 7.65 11.75
C LEU A 681 -22.46 7.20 12.36
N SER A 682 -21.45 7.05 11.49
CA SER A 682 -20.19 6.35 11.76
C SER A 682 -19.33 6.91 12.90
N GLY A 683 -19.59 8.15 13.34
CA GLY A 683 -18.83 8.88 14.36
C GLY A 683 -19.41 10.26 14.64
N ARG A 684 -19.02 10.83 15.79
CA ARG A 684 -19.41 12.17 16.26
C ARG A 684 -18.47 13.28 15.82
N GLY A 685 -19.02 14.49 15.69
CA GLY A 685 -18.34 15.64 15.10
C GLY A 685 -17.55 16.53 16.05
N ASP A 686 -17.33 16.15 17.31
CA ASP A 686 -16.55 16.97 18.25
C ASP A 686 -15.18 17.37 17.69
N LYS A 687 -14.54 16.44 16.95
CA LYS A 687 -13.24 16.67 16.30
C LYS A 687 -13.30 17.70 15.17
N ASP A 688 -14.47 17.89 14.57
CA ASP A 688 -14.65 18.72 13.38
C ASP A 688 -15.12 20.13 13.74
N VAL A 689 -15.59 20.36 14.98
CA VAL A 689 -16.13 21.67 15.41
C VAL A 689 -15.13 22.81 15.20
N GLN A 690 -13.84 22.58 15.50
CA GLN A 690 -12.80 23.60 15.25
C GLN A 690 -12.67 23.92 13.76
N GLN A 691 -12.65 22.89 12.90
CA GLN A 691 -12.58 23.07 11.46
C GLN A 691 -13.82 23.82 10.93
N ILE A 692 -15.01 23.50 11.45
CA ILE A 692 -16.25 24.23 11.14
C ILE A 692 -16.15 25.70 11.56
N TYR A 693 -15.67 25.98 12.77
CA TYR A 693 -15.46 27.35 13.25
C TYR A 693 -14.50 28.13 12.33
N GLU A 694 -13.36 27.53 11.98
CA GLU A 694 -12.38 28.15 11.09
C GLU A 694 -12.95 28.38 9.67
N LEU A 695 -13.75 27.47 9.14
CA LEU A 695 -14.45 27.65 7.87
C LEU A 695 -15.44 28.80 7.93
N LEU A 696 -16.33 28.81 8.93
CA LEU A 696 -17.37 29.82 9.10
C LEU A 696 -16.81 31.20 9.49
N SER A 697 -15.54 31.30 9.89
CA SER A 697 -14.87 32.60 10.05
C SER A 697 -14.73 33.36 8.73
N LYS A 698 -14.76 32.64 7.60
CA LYS A 698 -14.69 33.20 6.25
C LYS A 698 -16.11 33.48 5.72
N GLU A 699 -16.34 34.72 5.29
CA GLU A 699 -17.65 35.17 4.79
C GLU A 699 -18.18 34.34 3.62
N GLU A 700 -17.29 33.92 2.71
CA GLU A 700 -17.60 33.05 1.59
C GLU A 700 -18.34 31.78 2.04
N TRP A 701 -17.84 31.10 3.08
CA TRP A 701 -18.43 29.85 3.56
C TRP A 701 -19.74 30.07 4.32
N ARG A 702 -19.87 31.18 5.05
CA ARG A 702 -21.16 31.55 5.69
C ARG A 702 -22.25 31.72 4.63
N ASN A 703 -21.95 32.47 3.58
CA ASN A 703 -22.88 32.71 2.47
C ASN A 703 -23.20 31.42 1.70
N LYS A 704 -22.18 30.59 1.43
CA LYS A 704 -22.33 29.33 0.68
C LYS A 704 -23.18 28.30 1.42
N LEU A 705 -23.10 28.28 2.76
CA LEU A 705 -23.86 27.37 3.62
C LEU A 705 -25.12 27.98 4.21
N ASP A 706 -25.36 29.28 4.00
CA ASP A 706 -26.38 30.09 4.68
C ASP A 706 -26.31 29.91 6.21
N TRP A 707 -25.09 29.91 6.77
CA TRP A 707 -24.84 29.58 8.19
C TRP A 707 -24.04 30.66 8.92
N HIS A 708 -24.76 31.60 9.52
CA HIS A 708 -24.21 32.84 10.09
C HIS A 708 -24.12 32.77 11.62
N LEU A 709 -23.23 31.92 12.15
CA LEU A 709 -23.08 31.72 13.62
C LEU A 709 -22.15 32.73 14.32
N LEU A 710 -21.31 33.46 13.57
CA LEU A 710 -20.21 34.27 14.09
C LEU A 710 -20.42 35.78 13.88
N GLU A 711 -21.65 36.18 13.55
CA GLU A 711 -22.05 37.57 13.29
C GLU A 711 -22.61 38.27 14.53
#